data_AF-A0A7J4MNW8-F1
#
_entry.id   AF-A0A7J4MNW8-F1
#
_cell.length_a   1.000
_cell.length_b   1.000
_cell.length_c   1.000
_cell.angle_alpha   90.00
_cell.angle_beta   90.00
_cell.angle_gamma   90.00
#
_symmetry.space_group_name_H-M   'P 1'
#
loop_
_entity.id
_entity.type
_entity.pdbx_description
1 polymer ?
#
loop_
_entity_poly.entity_id
_entity_poly.type
_entity_poly.pdbx_seq_one_letter_code
_entity_poly.pdbx_strand_id
1 'polypeptide(L)'
;MFSYVKKRDGEFERFHSEKIHRSLQKAMHAAEHIDISKDIVKKVLVALSKAPYISPNTIYIQSIVEEVLLEEGLKSVAKHYVLYRTKEHHREDVLKHYFGKQETYELSANALGVLQKRYLRRDKNGNVAENPEQLFRRIARYIASAEKKKEQLRWEEEFYGILKHLDFLPNTPCLVNAGTPLGQMAACFVLNVPDSLEGIYESLKNSALIFQSGGGVGYSFSQLRHEGSIIQSTGRPASGPVSFMKVFDSSCEAIKEGGIRRGANMGVLRIDHPDIFEFITEKSREGLQNFNVSVAATDEFMKAVIHNKDYWLQDHQGKKTQKLHAREVFDFLCGHAWECGDPGLLFIDEINRKHPLQKLGKISAVNPCGESVLLENEACVLGSVNLAHMIQGEKIDWPKLAKTVALGVRFLDNVVTLNKYPTKDIEELCLANRKIGLGVMGWADMLLSLKIKYDSQKALDLARELMRFIRKHAEESSGKLGKEKGVFPNYHKSNLKKKRRNATVLSIAPTGSISLIAGVSSGIEPLFAISYVREAFGGVQLFEFNQQFEQLARYRGFYSSGLLQTIARRGSVQGMKEVPKDVQVLFVSALDIPLEWHVKMQAAFQAEVDNAVSKTINLPHNASIGDVKRAYMLAWKEKCKGITVYRYGSKEKQVLYLGEHLQEAHTRVHSEYSGGCVSRDCSF
;
A
#
# COMPACT_ATOMS: atom_id res chain seq x y z
N MET A 1 -50.55 -21.73 -14.30
CA MET A 1 -49.50 -20.81 -14.79
C MET A 1 -49.82 -19.43 -14.22
N PHE A 2 -48.83 -18.70 -13.70
CA PHE A 2 -49.02 -17.40 -13.05
C PHE A 2 -49.44 -16.32 -14.06
N SER A 3 -50.39 -15.46 -13.67
CA SER A 3 -50.90 -14.38 -14.53
C SER A 3 -49.99 -13.16 -14.55
N TYR A 4 -49.15 -13.00 -13.52
CA TYR A 4 -48.29 -11.84 -13.31
C TYR A 4 -46.86 -12.24 -12.92
N VAL A 5 -45.91 -11.39 -13.29
CA VAL A 5 -44.49 -11.50 -12.97
C VAL A 5 -44.07 -10.23 -12.25
N LYS A 6 -43.27 -10.39 -11.19
CA LYS A 6 -42.67 -9.26 -10.49
C LYS A 6 -41.43 -8.78 -11.25
N LYS A 7 -41.48 -7.55 -11.76
CA LYS A 7 -40.32 -6.86 -12.36
C LYS A 7 -39.28 -6.54 -11.30
N ARG A 8 -38.08 -6.17 -11.75
CA ARG A 8 -36.93 -5.87 -10.88
C ARG A 8 -37.13 -4.59 -10.04
N ASP A 9 -37.93 -3.65 -10.51
CA ASP A 9 -38.36 -2.43 -9.81
C ASP A 9 -39.46 -2.68 -8.75
N GLY A 10 -39.98 -3.91 -8.68
CA GLY A 10 -41.03 -4.30 -7.75
C GLY A 10 -42.44 -4.21 -8.32
N GLU A 11 -42.64 -3.66 -9.53
CA GLU A 11 -43.95 -3.62 -10.19
C GLU A 11 -44.38 -4.99 -10.70
N PHE A 12 -45.69 -5.20 -10.81
CA PHE A 12 -46.26 -6.42 -11.38
C PHE A 12 -46.67 -6.17 -12.83
N GLU A 13 -46.22 -7.04 -13.73
CA GLU A 13 -46.67 -7.04 -15.13
C GLU A 13 -47.33 -8.35 -15.50
N ARG A 14 -48.22 -8.32 -16.48
CA ARG A 14 -48.83 -9.53 -17.02
C ARG A 14 -47.76 -10.41 -17.67
N PHE A 15 -47.82 -11.71 -17.39
CA PHE A 15 -46.89 -12.66 -17.99
C PHE A 15 -47.15 -12.84 -19.49
N HIS A 16 -46.11 -12.69 -20.31
CA HIS A 16 -46.15 -12.92 -21.76
C HIS A 16 -44.97 -13.79 -22.20
N SER A 17 -45.26 -15.01 -22.66
CA SER A 17 -44.25 -15.98 -23.10
C SER A 17 -43.45 -15.52 -24.32
N GLU A 18 -44.03 -14.62 -25.12
CA GLU A 18 -43.44 -14.00 -26.30
C GLU A 18 -42.17 -13.21 -25.96
N LYS A 19 -42.06 -12.67 -24.74
CA LYS A 19 -40.84 -11.97 -24.29
C LYS A 19 -39.66 -12.94 -24.13
N ILE A 20 -39.94 -14.15 -23.63
CA ILE A 20 -38.94 -15.22 -23.52
C ILE A 20 -38.53 -15.68 -24.92
N HIS A 21 -39.52 -15.89 -25.81
CA HIS A 21 -39.28 -16.28 -27.20
C HIS A 21 -38.37 -15.30 -27.94
N ARG A 22 -38.67 -13.99 -27.91
CA ARG A 22 -37.85 -12.97 -28.57
C ARG A 22 -36.42 -12.93 -28.05
N SER A 23 -36.23 -13.11 -26.75
CA SER A 23 -34.90 -13.10 -26.13
C SER A 23 -34.08 -14.32 -26.54
N LEU A 24 -34.72 -15.50 -26.59
CA LEU A 24 -34.10 -16.74 -27.06
C LEU A 24 -33.77 -16.68 -28.56
N GLN A 25 -34.65 -16.11 -29.38
CA GLN A 25 -34.43 -15.96 -30.82
C GLN A 25 -33.18 -15.11 -31.11
N LYS A 26 -33.02 -13.99 -30.39
CA LYS A 26 -31.81 -13.15 -30.49
C LYS A 26 -30.55 -13.90 -30.05
N ALA A 27 -30.64 -14.67 -28.98
CA ALA A 27 -29.52 -15.48 -28.48
C ALA A 27 -29.12 -16.59 -29.45
N MET A 28 -30.10 -17.27 -30.07
CA MET A 28 -29.86 -18.32 -31.06
C MET A 28 -29.24 -17.75 -32.34
N HIS A 29 -29.73 -16.62 -32.82
CA HIS A 29 -29.14 -15.94 -33.97
C HIS A 29 -27.69 -15.52 -33.70
N ALA A 30 -27.42 -14.93 -32.53
CA ALA A 30 -26.07 -14.54 -32.13
C ALA A 30 -25.12 -15.73 -31.93
N ALA A 31 -25.66 -16.91 -31.61
CA ALA A 31 -24.91 -18.14 -31.47
C ALA A 31 -24.77 -18.95 -32.77
N GLU A 32 -25.24 -18.41 -33.91
CA GLU A 32 -25.32 -19.09 -35.21
C GLU A 32 -26.03 -20.46 -35.13
N HIS A 33 -27.03 -20.57 -34.24
CA HIS A 33 -27.77 -21.79 -34.01
C HIS A 33 -29.11 -21.76 -34.77
N ILE A 34 -29.56 -22.93 -35.26
CA ILE A 34 -30.91 -23.09 -35.85
C ILE A 34 -31.96 -22.63 -34.83
N ASP A 35 -32.91 -21.80 -35.27
CA ASP A 35 -33.94 -21.21 -34.40
C ASP A 35 -34.96 -22.26 -33.96
N ILE A 36 -34.69 -22.87 -32.81
CA ILE A 36 -35.59 -23.79 -32.08
C ILE A 36 -36.22 -23.10 -30.87
N SER A 37 -36.23 -21.76 -30.84
CA SER A 37 -36.64 -20.99 -29.66
C SER A 37 -38.08 -21.25 -29.23
N LYS A 38 -38.98 -21.59 -30.16
CA LYS A 38 -40.37 -21.98 -29.84
C LYS A 38 -40.44 -23.26 -29.00
N ASP A 39 -39.59 -24.23 -29.26
CA ASP A 39 -39.58 -25.51 -28.54
C ASP A 39 -38.93 -25.36 -27.17
N ILE A 40 -37.87 -24.54 -27.07
CA ILE A 40 -37.27 -24.17 -25.78
C ILE A 40 -38.26 -23.40 -24.89
N VAL A 41 -39.05 -22.48 -25.46
CA VAL A 41 -40.10 -21.77 -24.70
C VAL A 41 -41.11 -22.75 -24.09
N LYS A 42 -41.54 -23.79 -24.82
CA LYS A 42 -42.45 -24.81 -24.26
C LYS A 42 -41.83 -25.50 -23.03
N LYS A 43 -40.55 -25.87 -23.10
CA LYS A 43 -39.82 -26.51 -21.99
C LYS A 43 -39.66 -25.57 -20.80
N VAL A 44 -39.34 -24.29 -21.04
CA VAL A 44 -39.30 -23.24 -20.02
C VAL A 44 -40.65 -23.06 -19.34
N LEU A 45 -41.75 -23.04 -20.11
CA LEU A 45 -43.10 -22.91 -19.55
C LEU A 45 -43.49 -24.12 -18.68
N VAL A 46 -43.07 -25.33 -19.06
CA VAL A 46 -43.23 -26.53 -18.24
C VAL A 46 -42.43 -26.42 -16.94
N ALA A 47 -41.16 -26.02 -16.99
CA ALA A 47 -40.32 -25.82 -15.81
C ALA A 47 -40.91 -24.74 -14.87
N LEU A 48 -41.38 -23.61 -15.44
CA LEU A 48 -42.04 -22.54 -14.69
C LEU A 48 -43.37 -22.97 -14.06
N SER A 49 -44.07 -23.95 -14.64
CA SER A 49 -45.32 -24.46 -14.05
C SER A 49 -45.10 -25.26 -12.76
N LYS A 50 -43.89 -25.78 -12.56
CA LYS A 50 -43.46 -26.52 -11.37
C LYS A 50 -42.84 -25.63 -10.29
N ALA A 51 -42.70 -24.32 -10.55
CA ALA A 51 -42.07 -23.40 -9.63
C ALA A 51 -42.94 -23.15 -8.37
N PRO A 52 -42.35 -23.01 -7.17
CA PRO A 52 -43.10 -22.82 -5.92
C PRO A 52 -43.68 -21.41 -5.74
N TYR A 53 -43.66 -20.56 -6.77
CA TYR A 53 -43.99 -19.14 -6.69
C TYR A 53 -45.32 -18.80 -7.37
N ILE A 54 -46.19 -18.06 -6.67
CA ILE A 54 -47.47 -17.56 -7.18
C ILE A 54 -47.26 -16.43 -8.23
N SER A 55 -46.15 -15.70 -8.13
CA SER A 55 -45.73 -14.67 -9.10
C SER A 55 -44.20 -14.57 -9.09
N PRO A 56 -43.50 -15.37 -9.91
CA PRO A 56 -42.04 -15.36 -9.94
C PRO A 56 -41.52 -13.99 -10.38
N ASN A 57 -40.33 -13.63 -9.91
CA ASN A 57 -39.66 -12.43 -10.40
C ASN A 57 -38.98 -12.71 -11.76
N THR A 58 -38.71 -11.65 -12.51
CA THR A 58 -38.05 -11.75 -13.82
C THR A 58 -36.67 -12.42 -13.79
N ILE A 59 -35.94 -12.35 -12.67
CA ILE A 59 -34.63 -12.99 -12.51
C ILE A 59 -34.78 -14.51 -12.41
N TYR A 60 -35.78 -14.97 -11.67
CA TYR A 60 -36.11 -16.38 -11.54
C TYR A 60 -36.55 -16.99 -12.88
N ILE A 61 -37.33 -16.25 -13.67
CA ILE A 61 -37.70 -16.71 -15.01
C ILE A 61 -36.45 -16.86 -15.90
N GLN A 62 -35.50 -15.93 -15.79
CA GLN A 62 -34.25 -15.99 -16.55
C GLN A 62 -33.35 -17.15 -16.13
N SER A 63 -33.25 -17.48 -14.83
CA SER A 63 -32.48 -18.63 -14.38
C SER A 63 -33.06 -19.95 -14.89
N ILE A 64 -34.39 -20.06 -14.96
CA ILE A 64 -35.05 -21.24 -15.54
C ILE A 64 -34.79 -21.35 -17.05
N VAL A 65 -34.72 -20.22 -17.77
CA VAL A 65 -34.34 -20.24 -19.20
C VAL A 65 -32.90 -20.73 -19.38
N GLU A 66 -31.98 -20.27 -18.53
CA GLU A 66 -30.58 -20.72 -18.56
C GLU A 66 -30.44 -22.22 -18.24
N GLU A 67 -31.16 -22.70 -17.22
CA GLU A 67 -31.18 -24.11 -16.82
C GLU A 67 -31.67 -25.00 -17.96
N VAL A 68 -32.81 -24.65 -18.58
CA VAL A 68 -33.35 -25.40 -19.73
C VAL A 68 -32.40 -25.38 -20.92
N LEU A 69 -31.72 -24.25 -21.20
CA LEU A 69 -30.73 -24.20 -22.29
C LEU A 69 -29.51 -25.12 -22.01
N LEU A 70 -29.09 -25.24 -20.75
CA LEU A 70 -27.97 -26.10 -20.36
C LEU A 70 -28.35 -27.58 -20.38
N GLU A 71 -29.55 -27.94 -19.90
CA GLU A 71 -30.11 -29.29 -19.96
C GLU A 71 -30.23 -29.80 -21.39
N GLU A 72 -30.58 -28.91 -22.33
CA GLU A 72 -30.68 -29.21 -23.76
C GLU A 72 -29.32 -29.19 -24.49
N GLY A 73 -28.21 -29.01 -23.76
CA GLY A 73 -26.86 -28.98 -24.33
C GLY A 73 -26.53 -27.73 -25.15
N LEU A 74 -27.38 -26.70 -25.13
CA LEU A 74 -27.26 -25.47 -25.93
C LEU A 74 -26.32 -24.44 -25.29
N LYS A 75 -25.11 -24.86 -24.91
CA LYS A 75 -24.14 -24.04 -24.17
C LYS A 75 -23.76 -22.73 -24.87
N SER A 76 -23.63 -22.75 -26.19
CA SER A 76 -23.35 -21.53 -26.98
C SER A 76 -24.51 -20.55 -26.93
N VAL A 77 -25.75 -21.03 -27.03
CA VAL A 77 -26.96 -20.20 -26.95
C VAL A 77 -27.13 -19.64 -25.53
N ALA A 78 -26.88 -20.44 -24.49
CA ALA A 78 -26.89 -19.97 -23.10
C ALA A 78 -25.89 -18.83 -22.87
N LYS A 79 -24.67 -18.96 -23.40
CA LYS A 79 -23.65 -17.89 -23.36
C LYS A 79 -24.13 -16.61 -24.04
N HIS A 80 -24.72 -16.71 -25.24
CA HIS A 80 -25.22 -15.54 -25.96
C HIS A 80 -26.49 -14.94 -25.33
N TYR A 81 -27.33 -15.75 -24.71
CA TYR A 81 -28.50 -15.32 -23.94
C TYR A 81 -28.07 -14.51 -22.71
N VAL A 82 -27.08 -15.00 -21.97
CA VAL A 82 -26.47 -14.26 -20.85
C VAL A 82 -25.83 -12.98 -21.36
N LEU A 83 -25.01 -13.02 -22.42
CA LEU A 83 -24.35 -11.83 -22.98
C LEU A 83 -25.33 -10.78 -23.51
N TYR A 84 -26.46 -11.19 -24.10
CA TYR A 84 -27.54 -10.28 -24.53
C TYR A 84 -28.16 -9.57 -23.33
N ARG A 85 -28.43 -10.33 -22.26
CA ARG A 85 -28.86 -9.78 -20.95
C ARG A 85 -27.81 -8.81 -20.39
N THR A 86 -26.54 -9.18 -20.43
CA THR A 86 -25.42 -8.35 -19.93
C THR A 86 -25.32 -7.04 -20.75
N LYS A 87 -25.49 -7.08 -22.07
CA LYS A 87 -25.45 -5.88 -22.93
C LYS A 87 -26.63 -4.93 -22.74
N GLU A 88 -27.85 -5.43 -22.51
CA GLU A 88 -29.02 -4.57 -22.23
C GLU A 88 -29.08 -4.09 -20.77
N HIS A 89 -28.61 -4.87 -19.79
CA HIS A 89 -28.76 -4.53 -18.37
C HIS A 89 -27.57 -3.80 -17.72
N HIS A 90 -26.38 -3.78 -18.32
CA HIS A 90 -25.24 -3.07 -17.72
C HIS A 90 -25.18 -1.56 -18.02
N ARG A 91 -26.03 -1.02 -18.90
CA ARG A 91 -25.96 0.39 -19.28
C ARG A 91 -26.97 1.33 -18.62
N GLU A 92 -28.10 0.84 -18.11
CA GLU A 92 -29.17 1.76 -17.67
C GLU A 92 -29.58 1.63 -16.19
N ASP A 93 -29.60 0.45 -15.58
CA ASP A 93 -30.18 0.31 -14.22
C ASP A 93 -29.16 0.39 -13.08
N VAL A 94 -27.94 -0.12 -13.27
CA VAL A 94 -26.83 0.10 -12.31
C VAL A 94 -26.37 1.56 -12.38
N LEU A 95 -26.39 2.15 -13.57
CA LEU A 95 -26.05 3.55 -13.77
C LEU A 95 -27.13 4.49 -13.20
N LYS A 96 -28.43 4.20 -13.30
CA LYS A 96 -29.45 5.08 -12.69
C LYS A 96 -29.62 4.94 -11.18
N HIS A 97 -29.42 3.76 -10.60
CA HIS A 97 -29.56 3.57 -9.15
C HIS A 97 -28.30 3.99 -8.37
N TYR A 98 -27.10 3.91 -8.97
CA TYR A 98 -25.84 4.35 -8.35
C TYR A 98 -25.30 5.69 -8.87
N PHE A 99 -25.62 6.09 -10.10
CA PHE A 99 -25.09 7.29 -10.77
C PHE A 99 -26.22 8.19 -11.26
N GLY A 100 -26.90 8.85 -10.33
CA GLY A 100 -27.61 10.08 -10.64
C GLY A 100 -26.63 11.12 -11.17
N LYS A 101 -26.53 11.25 -12.51
CA LYS A 101 -25.79 12.27 -13.28
C LYS A 101 -24.46 12.75 -12.67
N GLN A 102 -23.34 12.16 -13.09
CA GLN A 102 -22.11 12.85 -13.53
C GLN A 102 -21.08 11.83 -14.04
N GLU A 103 -20.25 12.29 -14.97
CA GLU A 103 -19.18 11.60 -15.73
C GLU A 103 -18.54 10.39 -15.02
N THR A 104 -18.55 9.24 -15.68
CA THR A 104 -18.17 7.92 -15.12
C THR A 104 -16.70 7.83 -14.70
N TYR A 105 -16.53 7.44 -13.44
CA TYR A 105 -15.28 7.08 -12.78
C TYR A 105 -14.65 5.83 -13.40
N GLU A 106 -13.39 5.86 -13.83
CA GLU A 106 -12.65 4.65 -14.24
C GLU A 106 -11.95 3.99 -13.04
N LEU A 107 -12.72 3.56 -12.03
CA LEU A 107 -12.19 2.71 -10.95
C LEU A 107 -12.26 1.24 -11.37
N SER A 108 -11.18 0.48 -11.14
CA SER A 108 -11.18 -0.96 -11.40
C SER A 108 -12.09 -1.73 -10.43
N ALA A 109 -12.50 -2.95 -10.80
CA ALA A 109 -13.27 -3.83 -9.90
C ALA A 109 -12.52 -4.09 -8.59
N ASN A 110 -11.20 -4.26 -8.65
CA ASN A 110 -10.35 -4.42 -7.46
C ASN A 110 -10.36 -3.15 -6.60
N ALA A 111 -10.26 -1.96 -7.21
CA ALA A 111 -10.35 -0.69 -6.49
C ALA A 111 -11.70 -0.54 -5.77
N LEU A 112 -12.82 -0.87 -6.44
CA LEU A 112 -14.16 -0.84 -5.84
C LEU A 112 -14.28 -1.83 -4.67
N GLY A 113 -13.79 -3.06 -4.82
CA GLY A 113 -13.80 -4.06 -3.75
C GLY A 113 -12.98 -3.61 -2.54
N VAL A 114 -11.81 -3.01 -2.77
CA VAL A 114 -10.94 -2.46 -1.71
C VAL A 114 -11.65 -1.30 -0.99
N LEU A 115 -12.26 -0.36 -1.74
CA LEU A 115 -13.01 0.77 -1.20
C LEU A 115 -14.17 0.29 -0.33
N GLN A 116 -15.00 -0.63 -0.85
CA GLN A 116 -16.17 -1.16 -0.15
C GLN A 116 -15.81 -1.90 1.14
N LYS A 117 -14.70 -2.65 1.13
CA LYS A 117 -14.29 -3.45 2.28
C LYS A 117 -13.71 -2.61 3.41
N ARG A 118 -13.05 -1.48 3.11
CA ARG A 118 -12.22 -0.77 4.11
C ARG A 118 -12.47 0.73 4.28
N TYR A 119 -12.94 1.41 3.24
CA TYR A 119 -12.90 2.88 3.19
C TYR A 119 -14.28 3.52 3.18
N LEU A 120 -15.24 2.90 2.50
CA LEU A 120 -16.60 3.41 2.44
C LEU A 120 -17.27 3.26 3.80
N ARG A 121 -17.88 4.35 4.27
CA ARG A 121 -18.64 4.34 5.53
C ARG A 121 -19.75 3.31 5.50
N ARG A 122 -20.02 2.76 6.69
CA ARG A 122 -21.12 1.84 6.93
C ARG A 122 -22.17 2.50 7.82
N ASP A 123 -23.42 2.14 7.61
CA ASP A 123 -24.50 2.51 8.50
C ASP A 123 -24.46 1.70 9.81
N LYS A 124 -25.39 1.99 10.72
CA LYS A 124 -25.54 1.27 11.99
C LYS A 124 -25.82 -0.23 11.86
N ASN A 125 -26.27 -0.68 10.69
CA ASN A 125 -26.56 -2.08 10.38
C ASN A 125 -25.37 -2.77 9.70
N GLY A 126 -24.25 -2.04 9.48
CA GLY A 126 -23.06 -2.55 8.81
C GLY A 126 -23.11 -2.51 7.28
N ASN A 127 -24.16 -1.94 6.68
CA ASN A 127 -24.28 -1.82 5.22
C ASN A 127 -23.50 -0.61 4.71
N VAL A 128 -22.95 -0.71 3.50
CA VAL A 128 -22.21 0.38 2.86
C VAL A 128 -23.17 1.54 2.59
N ALA A 129 -22.85 2.72 3.14
CA ALA A 129 -23.69 3.91 3.13
C ALA A 129 -23.03 5.11 2.42
N GLU A 130 -21.84 4.91 1.87
CA GLU A 130 -21.07 5.92 1.15
C GLU A 130 -20.57 5.31 -0.16
N ASN A 131 -20.58 6.08 -1.25
CA ASN A 131 -19.97 5.69 -2.52
C ASN A 131 -18.60 6.40 -2.71
N PRO A 132 -17.78 6.00 -3.72
CA PRO A 132 -16.45 6.59 -3.92
C PRO A 132 -16.44 8.12 -4.12
N GLU A 133 -17.43 8.66 -4.83
CA GLU A 133 -17.59 10.12 -5.00
C GLU A 133 -17.81 10.82 -3.65
N GLN A 134 -18.75 10.31 -2.86
CA GLN A 134 -19.06 10.82 -1.54
C GLN A 134 -17.86 10.73 -0.60
N LEU A 135 -17.09 9.64 -0.65
CA LEU A 135 -15.82 9.47 0.05
C LEU A 135 -14.85 10.61 -0.30
N PHE A 136 -14.55 10.81 -1.59
CA PHE A 136 -13.60 11.83 -2.01
C PHE A 136 -14.09 13.25 -1.71
N ARG A 137 -15.39 13.53 -1.90
CA ARG A 137 -15.99 14.83 -1.59
C ARG A 137 -15.96 15.10 -0.09
N ARG A 138 -16.26 14.11 0.76
CA ARG A 138 -16.14 14.22 2.22
C ARG A 138 -14.72 14.61 2.62
N ILE A 139 -13.73 13.91 2.09
CA ILE A 139 -12.32 14.16 2.41
C ILE A 139 -11.96 15.59 1.97
N ALA A 140 -12.24 15.96 0.72
CA ALA A 140 -11.94 17.28 0.18
C ALA A 140 -12.56 18.41 1.01
N ARG A 141 -13.85 18.29 1.35
CA ARG A 141 -14.57 19.25 2.19
C ARG A 141 -13.95 19.38 3.57
N TYR A 142 -13.68 18.25 4.22
CA TYR A 142 -13.10 18.26 5.56
C TYR A 142 -11.72 18.90 5.55
N ILE A 143 -10.84 18.53 4.61
CA ILE A 143 -9.50 19.10 4.51
C ILE A 143 -9.52 20.58 4.11
N ALA A 144 -10.47 21.01 3.29
CA ALA A 144 -10.67 22.42 2.96
C ALA A 144 -11.17 23.25 4.16
N SER A 145 -11.75 22.64 5.20
CA SER A 145 -12.21 23.37 6.38
C SER A 145 -11.08 24.05 7.19
N ALA A 146 -9.82 23.64 7.00
CA ALA A 146 -8.64 24.32 7.54
C ALA A 146 -8.36 25.68 6.87
N GLU A 147 -9.00 25.96 5.75
CA GLU A 147 -8.85 27.20 5.00
C GLU A 147 -9.76 28.30 5.53
N LYS A 148 -9.43 29.55 5.20
CA LYS A 148 -10.29 30.69 5.49
C LYS A 148 -11.67 30.47 4.88
N LYS A 149 -12.74 30.79 5.62
CA LYS A 149 -14.15 30.52 5.24
C LYS A 149 -14.49 30.87 3.78
N LYS A 150 -13.98 32.01 3.27
CA LYS A 150 -14.20 32.47 1.89
C LYS A 150 -13.48 31.64 0.79
N GLU A 151 -12.46 30.86 1.16
CA GLU A 151 -11.65 30.05 0.23
C GLU A 151 -11.97 28.56 0.32
N GLN A 152 -12.77 28.13 1.31
CA GLN A 152 -13.06 26.71 1.56
C GLN A 152 -13.67 26.03 0.33
N LEU A 153 -14.66 26.64 -0.31
CA LEU A 153 -15.28 26.10 -1.53
C LEU A 153 -14.27 25.91 -2.67
N ARG A 154 -13.39 26.90 -2.89
CA ARG A 154 -12.35 26.80 -3.92
C ARG A 154 -11.40 25.63 -3.64
N TRP A 155 -10.93 25.50 -2.41
CA TRP A 155 -10.01 24.43 -2.05
C TRP A 155 -10.69 23.06 -1.98
N GLU A 156 -11.97 22.99 -1.60
CA GLU A 156 -12.78 21.77 -1.70
C GLU A 156 -12.81 21.27 -3.14
N GLU A 157 -13.06 22.13 -4.14
CA GLU A 157 -13.06 21.71 -5.54
C GLU A 157 -11.68 21.29 -6.06
N GLU A 158 -10.60 22.02 -5.72
CA GLU A 158 -9.25 21.64 -6.15
C GLU A 158 -8.79 20.30 -5.52
N PHE A 159 -9.08 20.10 -4.22
CA PHE A 159 -8.77 18.84 -3.55
C PHE A 159 -9.63 17.70 -4.06
N TYR A 160 -10.92 17.94 -4.27
CA TYR A 160 -11.81 16.95 -4.87
C TYR A 160 -11.33 16.56 -6.27
N GLY A 161 -10.88 17.53 -7.09
CA GLY A 161 -10.33 17.28 -8.41
C GLY A 161 -9.17 16.30 -8.40
N ILE A 162 -8.13 16.52 -7.59
CA ILE A 162 -6.97 15.62 -7.56
C ILE A 162 -7.27 14.23 -6.98
N LEU A 163 -8.25 14.12 -6.07
CA LEU A 163 -8.72 12.83 -5.53
C LEU A 163 -9.56 12.08 -6.57
N LYS A 164 -10.51 12.77 -7.21
CA LYS A 164 -11.42 12.22 -8.22
C LYS A 164 -10.65 11.64 -9.40
N HIS A 165 -9.63 12.35 -9.89
CA HIS A 165 -8.79 11.89 -11.01
C HIS A 165 -7.68 10.93 -10.58
N LEU A 166 -7.60 10.58 -9.29
CA LEU A 166 -6.54 9.72 -8.72
C LEU A 166 -5.12 10.22 -9.03
N ASP A 167 -4.97 11.52 -9.25
CA ASP A 167 -3.68 12.20 -9.45
C ASP A 167 -2.88 12.23 -8.14
N PHE A 168 -3.59 12.26 -7.01
CA PHE A 168 -3.05 12.21 -5.67
C PHE A 168 -3.98 11.42 -4.75
N LEU A 169 -3.41 10.58 -3.89
CA LEU A 169 -4.14 9.93 -2.80
C LEU A 169 -3.42 10.14 -1.47
N PRO A 170 -4.12 10.55 -0.40
CA PRO A 170 -3.55 10.59 0.94
C PRO A 170 -3.45 9.17 1.51
N ASN A 171 -2.71 9.02 2.61
CA ASN A 171 -2.59 7.76 3.32
C ASN A 171 -3.96 7.17 3.75
N THR A 172 -3.98 5.86 4.02
CA THR A 172 -5.18 5.13 4.44
C THR A 172 -5.91 5.78 5.61
N PRO A 173 -5.25 6.23 6.70
CA PRO A 173 -5.97 6.84 7.82
C PRO A 173 -6.67 8.15 7.46
N CYS A 174 -6.13 8.96 6.55
CA CYS A 174 -6.85 10.13 6.05
C CYS A 174 -8.11 9.74 5.27
N LEU A 175 -8.03 8.74 4.38
CA LEU A 175 -9.19 8.25 3.63
C LEU A 175 -10.32 7.76 4.57
N VAL A 176 -9.96 7.03 5.63
CA VAL A 176 -10.91 6.47 6.59
C VAL A 176 -11.46 7.55 7.54
N ASN A 177 -10.61 8.41 8.10
CA ASN A 177 -10.96 9.22 9.26
C ASN A 177 -11.26 10.70 8.97
N ALA A 178 -10.99 11.21 7.77
CA ALA A 178 -11.32 12.60 7.44
C ALA A 178 -12.85 12.85 7.59
N GLY A 179 -13.23 13.83 8.41
CA GLY A 179 -14.63 14.16 8.67
C GLY A 179 -15.39 13.13 9.51
N THR A 180 -14.70 12.19 10.18
CA THR A 180 -15.31 11.29 11.18
C THR A 180 -15.09 11.83 12.60
N PRO A 181 -15.84 11.35 13.61
CA PRO A 181 -15.58 11.67 15.01
C PRO A 181 -14.15 11.33 15.47
N LEU A 182 -13.57 10.24 14.97
CA LEU A 182 -12.23 9.78 15.34
C LEU A 182 -11.13 10.75 14.84
N GLY A 183 -11.22 11.24 13.60
CA GLY A 183 -10.42 12.36 13.08
C GLY A 183 -8.89 12.18 13.03
N GLN A 184 -8.34 11.02 13.40
CA GLN A 184 -6.91 10.71 13.31
C GLN A 184 -6.53 10.30 11.87
N MET A 185 -5.89 11.21 11.14
CA MET A 185 -5.46 11.06 9.75
C MET A 185 -3.96 10.77 9.60
N ALA A 186 -3.15 10.99 10.63
CA ALA A 186 -1.75 10.60 10.66
C ALA A 186 -1.60 9.06 10.70
N ALA A 187 -0.64 8.51 9.96
CA ALA A 187 -0.53 7.05 9.79
C ALA A 187 0.32 6.34 10.83
N CYS A 188 1.40 6.97 11.25
CA CYS A 188 2.38 6.40 12.15
C CYS A 188 2.98 7.48 13.04
N PHE A 189 3.60 7.06 14.14
CA PHE A 189 4.20 7.92 15.16
C PHE A 189 5.55 7.32 15.58
N VAL A 190 6.40 8.13 16.21
CA VAL A 190 7.60 7.65 16.89
C VAL A 190 7.53 8.05 18.36
N LEU A 191 7.70 7.07 19.26
CA LEU A 191 7.71 7.29 20.69
C LEU A 191 9.08 6.92 21.28
N ASN A 192 9.47 7.63 22.33
CA ASN A 192 10.64 7.23 23.12
C ASN A 192 10.28 6.06 24.05
N VAL A 193 11.28 5.32 24.53
CA VAL A 193 11.14 4.32 25.61
C VAL A 193 12.18 4.66 26.68
N PRO A 194 11.85 5.53 27.65
CA PRO A 194 12.78 5.92 28.71
C PRO A 194 13.17 4.74 29.60
N ASP A 195 14.38 4.76 30.16
CA ASP A 195 14.91 3.71 31.07
C ASP A 195 14.34 3.79 32.50
N SER A 196 13.01 3.73 32.60
CA SER A 196 12.28 3.61 33.87
C SER A 196 11.00 2.83 33.65
N LEU A 197 10.52 2.12 34.68
CA LEU A 197 9.28 1.34 34.56
C LEU A 197 8.08 2.24 34.21
N GLU A 198 8.02 3.42 34.84
CA GLU A 198 6.99 4.43 34.56
C GLU A 198 7.06 4.91 33.10
N GLY A 199 8.27 5.24 32.60
CA GLY A 199 8.46 5.69 31.22
C GLY A 199 8.12 4.60 30.19
N ILE A 200 8.53 3.36 30.45
CA ILE A 200 8.21 2.21 29.59
C ILE A 200 6.69 2.03 29.47
N TYR A 201 5.97 2.05 30.59
CA TYR A 201 4.52 1.82 30.60
C TYR A 201 3.71 3.02 30.11
N GLU A 202 4.21 4.26 30.28
CA GLU A 202 3.59 5.44 29.65
C GLU A 202 3.71 5.37 28.13
N SER A 203 4.87 4.95 27.59
CA SER A 203 5.04 4.72 26.16
C SER A 203 4.15 3.59 25.64
N LEU A 204 3.98 2.51 26.42
CA LEU A 204 3.06 1.42 26.10
C LEU A 204 1.60 1.90 26.04
N LYS A 205 1.17 2.69 27.03
CA LYS A 205 -0.17 3.30 27.07
C LYS A 205 -0.41 4.22 25.86
N ASN A 206 0.54 5.10 25.54
CA ASN A 206 0.44 6.00 24.39
C ASN A 206 0.38 5.22 23.07
N SER A 207 1.12 4.10 22.99
CA SER A 207 1.06 3.18 21.86
C SER A 207 -0.32 2.56 21.69
N ALA A 208 -0.96 2.13 22.78
CA ALA A 208 -2.31 1.57 22.74
C ALA A 208 -3.34 2.57 22.20
N LEU A 209 -3.28 3.84 22.62
CA LEU A 209 -4.13 4.91 22.10
C LEU A 209 -3.90 5.15 20.60
N ILE A 210 -2.64 5.09 20.15
CA ILE A 210 -2.31 5.19 18.73
C ILE A 210 -2.90 3.99 17.95
N PHE A 211 -2.74 2.77 18.44
CA PHE A 211 -3.26 1.57 17.76
C PHE A 211 -4.78 1.55 17.68
N GLN A 212 -5.49 2.05 18.70
CA GLN A 212 -6.95 2.14 18.71
C GLN A 212 -7.49 2.89 17.48
N SER A 213 -6.77 3.93 17.05
CA SER A 213 -7.13 4.72 15.87
C SER A 213 -6.65 4.12 14.53
N GLY A 214 -6.01 2.95 14.59
CA GLY A 214 -5.32 2.34 13.47
C GLY A 214 -4.05 3.09 13.09
N GLY A 215 -3.28 3.59 14.07
CA GLY A 215 -1.92 4.09 13.89
C GLY A 215 -0.86 2.99 14.05
N GLY A 216 0.41 3.32 13.82
CA GLY A 216 1.55 2.41 13.97
C GLY A 216 2.69 3.16 14.62
N VAL A 217 3.60 2.48 15.30
CA VAL A 217 4.55 3.16 16.19
C VAL A 217 5.96 2.65 15.99
N GLY A 218 6.91 3.58 15.90
CA GLY A 218 8.33 3.29 15.98
C GLY A 218 8.91 3.60 17.36
N TYR A 219 9.84 2.78 17.81
CA TYR A 219 10.47 2.87 19.11
C TYR A 219 11.98 2.74 18.98
N SER A 220 12.71 3.49 19.79
CA SER A 220 14.10 3.18 20.11
C SER A 220 14.15 2.55 21.48
N PHE A 221 14.60 1.30 21.55
CA PHE A 221 14.86 0.62 22.83
C PHE A 221 16.30 0.85 23.32
N SER A 222 17.10 1.61 22.59
CA SER A 222 18.52 1.84 22.85
C SER A 222 18.82 2.63 24.14
N GLN A 223 17.82 3.26 24.75
CA GLN A 223 17.99 3.94 26.04
C GLN A 223 17.87 2.97 27.22
N LEU A 224 17.23 1.82 27.02
CA LEU A 224 17.03 0.85 28.10
C LEU A 224 18.37 0.24 28.50
N ARG A 225 18.52 0.00 29.79
CA ARG A 225 19.67 -0.73 30.32
C ARG A 225 19.68 -2.17 29.81
N HIS A 226 20.88 -2.70 29.62
CA HIS A 226 21.09 -4.04 29.10
C HIS A 226 20.72 -5.13 30.12
N GLU A 227 20.50 -6.35 29.64
CA GLU A 227 20.25 -7.53 30.47
C GLU A 227 21.40 -7.75 31.48
N GLY A 228 21.05 -8.06 32.74
CA GLY A 228 22.02 -8.27 33.81
C GLY A 228 22.49 -6.99 34.52
N SER A 229 22.19 -5.81 33.98
CA SER A 229 22.50 -4.54 34.66
C SER A 229 21.73 -4.39 35.98
N ILE A 230 22.35 -3.83 37.01
CA ILE A 230 21.76 -3.76 38.35
C ILE A 230 20.68 -2.66 38.44
N ILE A 231 19.49 -3.05 38.90
CA ILE A 231 18.42 -2.11 39.26
C ILE A 231 18.67 -1.60 40.68
N GLN A 232 19.01 -0.32 40.82
CA GLN A 232 19.40 0.27 42.11
C GLN A 232 18.36 0.08 43.23
N SER A 233 17.06 0.17 42.90
CA SER A 233 15.97 0.07 43.90
C SER A 233 15.77 -1.34 44.46
N THR A 234 16.10 -2.39 43.70
CA THR A 234 15.86 -3.78 44.09
C THR A 234 17.13 -4.60 44.28
N GLY A 235 18.28 -4.10 43.80
CA GLY A 235 19.55 -4.83 43.76
C GLY A 235 19.55 -6.04 42.81
N ARG A 236 18.50 -6.22 42.00
CA ARG A 236 18.35 -7.36 41.08
C ARG A 236 18.78 -7.00 39.65
N PRO A 237 19.20 -7.98 38.84
CA PRO A 237 19.51 -7.76 37.43
C PRO A 237 18.26 -7.39 36.62
N ALA A 238 18.43 -6.51 35.64
CA ALA A 238 17.41 -6.14 34.67
C ALA A 238 17.26 -7.21 33.59
N SER A 239 16.07 -7.29 32.99
CA SER A 239 15.74 -8.23 31.91
C SER A 239 16.10 -7.75 30.49
N GLY A 240 16.61 -6.53 30.35
CA GLY A 240 17.02 -5.96 29.07
C GLY A 240 15.87 -5.49 28.16
N PRO A 241 16.19 -4.88 27.01
CA PRO A 241 15.22 -4.28 26.09
C PRO A 241 14.34 -5.32 25.40
N VAL A 242 14.89 -6.47 25.01
CA VAL A 242 14.14 -7.51 24.26
C VAL A 242 12.99 -8.08 25.09
N SER A 243 13.16 -8.21 26.41
CA SER A 243 12.08 -8.60 27.33
C SER A 243 10.91 -7.62 27.28
N PHE A 244 11.16 -6.31 27.30
CA PHE A 244 10.10 -5.30 27.19
C PHE A 244 9.49 -5.25 25.79
N MET A 245 10.26 -5.50 24.73
CA MET A 245 9.71 -5.59 23.37
C MET A 245 8.60 -6.65 23.26
N LYS A 246 8.72 -7.79 23.96
CA LYS A 246 7.68 -8.83 24.03
C LYS A 246 6.38 -8.33 24.65
N VAL A 247 6.47 -7.45 25.65
CA VAL A 247 5.29 -6.78 26.26
C VAL A 247 4.59 -5.87 25.24
N PHE A 248 5.35 -5.08 24.50
CA PHE A 248 4.81 -4.23 23.43
C PHE A 248 4.20 -5.05 22.29
N ASP A 249 4.82 -6.18 21.95
CA ASP A 249 4.34 -7.09 20.89
C ASP A 249 2.98 -7.70 21.27
N SER A 250 2.87 -8.20 22.50
CA SER A 250 1.64 -8.77 23.04
C SER A 250 0.52 -7.73 23.18
N SER A 251 0.85 -6.51 23.64
CA SER A 251 -0.11 -5.40 23.70
C SER A 251 -0.63 -5.02 22.31
N CYS A 252 0.24 -4.99 21.30
CA CYS A 252 -0.16 -4.75 19.92
C CYS A 252 -1.09 -5.86 19.41
N GLU A 253 -0.84 -7.12 19.74
CA GLU A 253 -1.71 -8.24 19.33
C GLU A 253 -3.12 -8.11 19.91
N ALA A 254 -3.23 -7.84 21.21
CA ALA A 254 -4.51 -7.71 21.90
C ALA A 254 -5.42 -6.61 21.30
N ILE A 255 -4.84 -5.53 20.76
CA ILE A 255 -5.60 -4.41 20.20
C ILE A 255 -6.05 -4.68 18.75
N LYS A 256 -5.40 -5.59 18.03
CA LYS A 256 -5.74 -5.90 16.63
C LYS A 256 -7.15 -6.44 16.45
N GLU A 257 -7.68 -7.12 17.45
CA GLU A 257 -9.01 -7.74 17.39
C GLU A 257 -10.16 -6.71 17.31
N GLY A 258 -9.91 -5.43 17.64
CA GLY A 258 -10.93 -4.37 17.67
C GLY A 258 -10.82 -3.27 16.60
N GLY A 259 -9.79 -3.27 15.73
CA GLY A 259 -9.46 -2.14 14.84
C GLY A 259 -9.67 -2.38 13.34
N ILE A 260 -9.89 -1.30 12.56
CA ILE A 260 -10.01 -1.34 11.07
C ILE A 260 -8.69 -1.77 10.39
N ARG A 261 -7.55 -1.64 11.08
CA ARG A 261 -6.23 -2.07 10.60
C ARG A 261 -5.42 -2.79 11.69
N ARG A 262 -4.52 -3.67 11.24
CA ARG A 262 -3.48 -4.28 12.09
C ARG A 262 -2.50 -3.20 12.58
N GLY A 263 -2.34 -3.05 13.90
CA GLY A 263 -1.24 -2.28 14.48
C GLY A 263 0.11 -2.86 14.05
N ALA A 264 1.11 -2.01 13.86
CA ALA A 264 2.45 -2.41 13.45
C ALA A 264 3.49 -1.60 14.21
N ASN A 265 4.56 -2.28 14.64
CA ASN A 265 5.65 -1.69 15.39
C ASN A 265 6.94 -1.63 14.57
N MET A 266 7.78 -0.63 14.81
CA MET A 266 9.20 -0.64 14.45
C MET A 266 10.02 -0.65 15.74
N GLY A 267 10.89 -1.63 15.89
CA GLY A 267 11.83 -1.73 16.99
C GLY A 267 13.22 -1.38 16.50
N VAL A 268 13.85 -0.39 17.14
CA VAL A 268 15.21 0.03 16.81
C VAL A 268 16.12 -0.17 18.01
N LEU A 269 17.25 -0.84 17.79
CA LEU A 269 18.36 -0.92 18.72
C LEU A 269 19.64 -0.47 18.03
N ARG A 270 20.45 0.34 18.71
CA ARG A 270 21.75 0.77 18.19
C ARG A 270 22.74 -0.41 18.16
N ILE A 271 23.58 -0.42 17.14
CA ILE A 271 24.60 -1.47 16.92
C ILE A 271 25.62 -1.58 18.07
N ASP A 272 25.80 -0.50 18.84
CA ASP A 272 26.69 -0.43 20.00
C ASP A 272 26.01 -0.81 21.32
N HIS A 273 24.75 -1.26 21.32
CA HIS A 273 24.09 -1.72 22.54
C HIS A 273 24.59 -3.11 22.98
N PRO A 274 24.77 -3.40 24.30
CA PRO A 274 25.28 -4.69 24.76
C PRO A 274 24.41 -5.88 24.36
N ASP A 275 23.08 -5.71 24.30
CA ASP A 275 22.12 -6.76 23.92
C ASP A 275 21.88 -6.87 22.40
N ILE A 276 22.82 -6.38 21.57
CA ILE A 276 22.65 -6.36 20.11
C ILE A 276 22.46 -7.76 19.51
N PHE A 277 23.13 -8.78 20.03
CA PHE A 277 22.99 -10.15 19.54
C PHE A 277 21.60 -10.71 19.83
N GLU A 278 21.10 -10.56 21.06
CA GLU A 278 19.76 -11.03 21.42
C GLU A 278 18.69 -10.35 20.54
N PHE A 279 18.82 -9.04 20.35
CA PHE A 279 17.93 -8.27 19.46
C PHE A 279 17.95 -8.75 18.00
N ILE A 280 19.12 -9.09 17.44
CA ILE A 280 19.24 -9.62 16.08
C ILE A 280 18.58 -11.00 15.97
N THR A 281 18.71 -11.86 16.99
CA THR A 281 18.18 -13.24 16.96
C THR A 281 16.68 -13.35 17.24
N GLU A 282 16.07 -12.35 17.87
CA GLU A 282 14.72 -12.48 18.42
C GLU A 282 13.66 -12.84 17.35
N LYS A 283 13.84 -12.37 16.11
CA LYS A 283 12.94 -12.67 14.98
C LYS A 283 13.09 -14.07 14.41
N SER A 284 14.29 -14.65 14.41
CA SER A 284 14.49 -16.02 13.92
C SER A 284 13.95 -17.07 14.89
N ARG A 285 13.67 -16.70 16.15
CA ARG A 285 13.09 -17.56 17.19
C ARG A 285 11.57 -17.42 17.35
N GLU A 286 10.87 -16.91 16.32
CA GLU A 286 9.42 -16.63 16.30
C GLU A 286 8.88 -15.62 17.34
N GLY A 287 9.75 -14.92 18.09
CA GLY A 287 9.33 -14.24 19.32
C GLY A 287 8.64 -12.87 19.17
N LEU A 288 8.82 -12.17 18.04
CA LEU A 288 8.18 -10.86 17.77
C LEU A 288 7.38 -10.89 16.46
N GLN A 289 6.07 -11.05 16.54
CA GLN A 289 5.20 -11.18 15.36
C GLN A 289 4.72 -9.82 14.83
N ASN A 290 4.82 -8.77 15.64
CA ASN A 290 4.15 -7.48 15.42
C ASN A 290 5.12 -6.32 15.22
N PHE A 291 6.41 -6.60 15.35
CA PHE A 291 7.50 -5.71 15.04
C PHE A 291 8.05 -5.94 13.64
N ASN A 292 8.42 -4.88 12.94
CA ASN A 292 9.61 -4.89 12.10
C ASN A 292 10.78 -4.51 12.99
N VAL A 293 11.96 -5.10 12.80
CA VAL A 293 13.14 -4.75 13.59
C VAL A 293 14.24 -4.21 12.69
N SER A 294 14.94 -3.19 13.16
CA SER A 294 16.07 -2.63 12.42
C SER A 294 17.17 -2.21 13.37
N VAL A 295 18.41 -2.47 12.97
CA VAL A 295 19.58 -2.05 13.72
C VAL A 295 20.00 -0.65 13.27
N ALA A 296 20.15 0.26 14.23
CA ALA A 296 20.71 1.59 13.99
C ALA A 296 22.24 1.50 13.90
N ALA A 297 22.75 1.40 12.67
CA ALA A 297 24.18 1.32 12.36
C ALA A 297 24.83 2.71 12.29
N THR A 298 25.96 2.86 12.98
CA THR A 298 26.78 4.08 12.97
C THR A 298 27.81 4.06 11.83
N ASP A 299 28.27 5.23 11.41
CA ASP A 299 29.37 5.37 10.46
C ASP A 299 30.67 4.77 11.01
N GLU A 300 30.88 4.84 12.34
CA GLU A 300 32.02 4.19 13.02
C GLU A 300 31.99 2.68 12.81
N PHE A 301 30.86 2.03 13.08
CA PHE A 301 30.68 0.59 12.88
C PHE A 301 30.87 0.20 11.41
N MET A 302 30.21 0.90 10.48
CA MET A 302 30.32 0.57 9.05
C MET A 302 31.77 0.73 8.52
N LYS A 303 32.50 1.74 8.99
CA LYS A 303 33.94 1.88 8.70
C LYS A 303 34.75 0.76 9.34
N ALA A 304 34.44 0.34 10.56
CA ALA A 304 35.13 -0.76 11.23
C ALA A 304 34.95 -2.09 10.47
N VAL A 305 33.75 -2.36 9.93
CA VAL A 305 33.50 -3.54 9.07
C VAL A 305 34.42 -3.56 7.84
N ILE A 306 34.55 -2.42 7.16
CA ILE A 306 35.40 -2.28 5.96
C ILE A 306 36.86 -2.50 6.30
N HIS A 307 37.35 -1.87 7.37
CA HIS A 307 38.75 -1.92 7.77
C HIS A 307 39.10 -3.14 8.62
N ASN A 308 38.15 -4.04 8.86
CA ASN A 308 38.31 -5.23 9.72
C ASN A 308 38.85 -4.86 11.11
N LYS A 309 38.14 -3.93 11.78
CA LYS A 309 38.50 -3.40 13.10
C LYS A 309 37.43 -3.72 14.13
N ASP A 310 37.82 -3.59 15.39
CA ASP A 310 36.89 -3.62 16.51
C ASP A 310 36.12 -2.31 16.66
N TYR A 311 34.96 -2.39 17.32
CA TYR A 311 34.22 -1.24 17.81
C TYR A 311 33.76 -1.50 19.26
N TRP A 312 33.41 -0.43 19.97
CA TRP A 312 32.99 -0.51 21.37
C TRP A 312 31.47 -0.63 21.50
N LEU A 313 31.04 -1.57 22.34
CA LEU A 313 29.72 -1.54 22.95
C LEU A 313 29.66 -0.46 24.03
N GLN A 314 28.48 0.13 24.22
CA GLN A 314 28.20 1.21 25.14
C GLN A 314 26.94 0.89 25.93
N ASP A 315 27.02 0.96 27.26
CA ASP A 315 25.82 0.83 28.10
C ASP A 315 24.86 2.03 27.96
N HIS A 316 23.71 1.97 28.64
CA HIS A 316 22.69 3.03 28.64
C HIS A 316 23.21 4.41 29.12
N GLN A 317 24.37 4.46 29.77
CA GLN A 317 25.03 5.70 30.23
C GLN A 317 26.11 6.19 29.26
N GLY A 318 26.34 5.46 28.16
CA GLY A 318 27.37 5.73 27.16
C GLY A 318 28.76 5.26 27.58
N LYS A 319 28.90 4.48 28.65
CA LYS A 319 30.19 3.94 29.08
C LYS A 319 30.56 2.76 28.19
N LYS A 320 31.78 2.79 27.68
CA LYS A 320 32.36 1.69 26.89
C LYS A 320 32.52 0.44 27.75
N THR A 321 31.95 -0.67 27.31
CA THR A 321 31.95 -1.94 28.06
C THR A 321 32.91 -2.95 27.45
N GLN A 322 32.57 -3.47 26.27
CA GLN A 322 33.29 -4.54 25.58
C GLN A 322 33.60 -4.14 24.14
N LYS A 323 34.72 -4.64 23.61
CA LYS A 323 35.00 -4.57 22.16
C LYS A 323 34.48 -5.81 21.45
N LEU A 324 33.90 -5.61 20.28
CA LEU A 324 33.55 -6.68 19.35
C LEU A 324 34.21 -6.43 18.00
N HIS A 325 34.54 -7.51 17.30
CA HIS A 325 35.05 -7.44 15.93
C HIS A 325 33.90 -7.10 14.97
N ALA A 326 33.95 -5.94 14.32
CA ALA A 326 32.79 -5.39 13.61
C ALA A 326 32.30 -6.28 12.46
N ARG A 327 33.22 -6.97 11.77
CA ARG A 327 32.87 -7.88 10.66
C ARG A 327 32.06 -9.08 11.14
N GLU A 328 32.36 -9.63 12.32
CA GLU A 328 31.61 -10.77 12.87
C GLU A 328 30.16 -10.36 13.19
N VAL A 329 29.97 -9.19 13.80
CA VAL A 329 28.63 -8.67 14.09
C VAL A 329 27.86 -8.37 12.81
N PHE A 330 28.51 -7.77 11.81
CA PHE A 330 27.89 -7.49 10.51
C PHE A 330 27.49 -8.78 9.77
N ASP A 331 28.36 -9.79 9.80
CA ASP A 331 28.10 -11.09 9.19
C ASP A 331 26.94 -11.82 9.88
N PHE A 332 26.90 -11.76 11.22
CA PHE A 332 25.81 -12.29 12.03
C PHE A 332 24.46 -11.63 11.69
N LEU A 333 24.45 -10.30 11.60
CA LEU A 333 23.27 -9.51 11.21
C LEU A 333 22.77 -9.89 9.82
N CYS A 334 23.67 -9.97 8.83
CA CYS A 334 23.31 -10.32 7.46
C CYS A 334 22.79 -11.76 7.34
N GLY A 335 23.31 -12.70 8.14
CA GLY A 335 22.83 -14.08 8.20
C GLY A 335 21.36 -14.15 8.64
N HIS A 336 20.99 -13.41 9.69
CA HIS A 336 19.61 -13.37 10.19
C HIS A 336 18.67 -12.67 9.21
N ALA A 337 19.11 -11.54 8.63
CA ALA A 337 18.33 -10.86 7.58
C ALA A 337 18.09 -11.75 6.35
N TRP A 338 19.05 -12.60 6.01
CA TRP A 338 18.90 -13.59 4.95
C TRP A 338 17.91 -14.71 5.33
N GLU A 339 17.94 -15.16 6.59
CA GLU A 339 17.10 -16.23 7.12
C GLU A 339 15.63 -15.81 7.21
N CYS A 340 15.32 -14.67 7.86
CA CYS A 340 13.94 -14.28 8.19
C CYS A 340 13.48 -12.93 7.60
N GLY A 341 14.35 -12.22 6.87
CA GLY A 341 14.06 -10.88 6.31
C GLY A 341 14.24 -9.71 7.29
N ASP A 342 14.71 -9.98 8.50
CA ASP A 342 14.93 -9.02 9.58
C ASP A 342 16.29 -9.34 10.25
N PRO A 343 17.03 -8.36 10.81
CA PRO A 343 16.69 -6.94 10.88
C PRO A 343 17.06 -6.17 9.61
N GLY A 344 16.36 -5.07 9.35
CA GLY A 344 16.84 -4.02 8.46
C GLY A 344 18.00 -3.21 9.05
N LEU A 345 18.58 -2.31 8.27
CA LEU A 345 19.55 -1.31 8.75
C LEU A 345 18.99 0.11 8.65
N LEU A 346 19.20 0.90 9.70
CA LEU A 346 19.03 2.35 9.70
C LEU A 346 20.41 2.99 9.84
N PHE A 347 20.81 3.80 8.87
CA PHE A 347 22.09 4.50 8.89
C PHE A 347 21.95 5.78 9.72
N ILE A 348 22.01 5.61 11.04
CA ILE A 348 21.54 6.60 12.01
C ILE A 348 22.31 7.93 11.93
N ASP A 349 23.58 7.89 11.57
CA ASP A 349 24.41 9.09 11.42
C ASP A 349 24.05 9.87 10.14
N GLU A 350 23.71 9.20 9.03
CA GLU A 350 23.21 9.87 7.82
C GLU A 350 21.82 10.48 8.07
N ILE A 351 20.94 9.77 8.77
CA ILE A 351 19.64 10.29 9.22
C ILE A 351 19.84 11.58 10.03
N ASN A 352 20.68 11.54 11.06
CA ASN A 352 20.92 12.68 11.96
C ASN A 352 21.69 13.83 11.27
N ARG A 353 22.52 13.54 10.26
CA ARG A 353 23.19 14.56 9.45
C ARG A 353 22.22 15.34 8.57
N LYS A 354 21.15 14.70 8.10
CA LYS A 354 20.25 15.26 7.08
C LYS A 354 18.95 15.85 7.62
N HIS A 355 18.42 15.37 8.75
CA HIS A 355 17.15 15.91 9.23
C HIS A 355 17.28 17.40 9.60
N PRO A 356 16.23 18.22 9.37
CA PRO A 356 16.36 19.66 9.46
C PRO A 356 16.31 20.23 10.89
N LEU A 357 15.93 19.41 11.88
CA LEU A 357 15.60 19.84 13.25
C LEU A 357 16.66 19.37 14.26
N GLN A 358 17.94 19.38 13.88
CA GLN A 358 19.05 18.90 14.72
C GLN A 358 19.14 19.55 16.10
N LYS A 359 18.75 20.83 16.23
CA LYS A 359 18.77 21.54 17.52
C LYS A 359 17.65 21.10 18.48
N LEU A 360 16.64 20.39 18.00
CA LEU A 360 15.56 19.87 18.85
C LEU A 360 15.86 18.49 19.43
N GLY A 361 16.76 17.73 18.83
CA GLY A 361 17.10 16.39 19.30
C GLY A 361 17.66 15.53 18.18
N LYS A 362 18.17 14.37 18.56
CA LYS A 362 18.60 13.33 17.62
C LYS A 362 17.43 12.42 17.29
N ILE A 363 17.41 11.92 16.05
CA ILE A 363 16.54 10.83 15.65
C ILE A 363 17.14 9.52 16.19
N SER A 364 16.34 8.76 16.94
CA SER A 364 16.72 7.47 17.53
C SER A 364 15.98 6.29 16.90
N ALA A 365 14.82 6.55 16.27
CA ALA A 365 14.00 5.56 15.59
C ALA A 365 13.28 6.16 14.38
N VAL A 366 12.58 5.32 13.63
CA VAL A 366 11.73 5.70 12.50
C VAL A 366 10.38 5.00 12.63
N ASN A 367 9.40 5.42 11.85
CA ASN A 367 8.09 4.77 11.83
C ASN A 367 8.17 3.31 11.30
N PRO A 368 7.08 2.50 11.45
CA PRO A 368 7.00 1.09 11.03
C PRO A 368 7.53 0.74 9.64
N CYS A 369 7.44 1.66 8.67
CA CYS A 369 7.81 1.42 7.28
C CYS A 369 9.16 2.05 6.89
N GLY A 370 9.81 2.78 7.81
CA GLY A 370 11.17 3.31 7.64
C GLY A 370 11.31 4.54 6.74
N GLU A 371 10.22 5.07 6.17
CA GLU A 371 10.22 6.24 5.30
C GLU A 371 10.19 7.57 6.05
N SER A 372 9.67 7.61 7.27
CA SER A 372 9.45 8.86 8.01
C SER A 372 10.42 9.00 9.15
N VAL A 373 11.26 10.02 9.04
CA VAL A 373 12.32 10.37 9.98
C VAL A 373 11.75 11.35 10.98
N LEU A 374 11.29 10.80 12.11
CA LEU A 374 10.52 11.51 13.13
C LEU A 374 11.32 11.62 14.42
N LEU A 375 11.24 12.80 15.06
CA LEU A 375 11.60 12.97 16.45
C LEU A 375 10.55 12.27 17.33
N GLU A 376 10.88 12.08 18.60
CA GLU A 376 9.98 11.57 19.62
C GLU A 376 8.69 12.43 19.64
N ASN A 377 7.52 11.78 19.75
CA ASN A 377 6.20 12.40 19.73
C ASN A 377 5.80 13.10 18.42
N GLU A 378 6.48 12.84 17.31
CA GLU A 378 6.02 13.30 15.99
C GLU A 378 5.17 12.26 15.26
N ALA A 379 4.37 12.76 14.31
CA ALA A 379 3.46 11.97 13.50
C ALA A 379 3.76 12.07 12.01
N CYS A 380 3.34 11.04 11.30
CA CYS A 380 3.54 10.84 9.88
C CYS A 380 2.28 11.23 9.09
N VAL A 381 2.30 12.40 8.44
CA VAL A 381 1.24 12.86 7.52
C VAL A 381 1.70 12.69 6.08
N LEU A 382 1.06 11.75 5.35
CA LEU A 382 1.53 11.28 4.05
C LEU A 382 0.47 11.36 2.97
N GLY A 383 0.94 11.51 1.73
CA GLY A 383 0.15 11.30 0.52
C GLY A 383 1.08 11.05 -0.67
N SER A 384 0.56 10.51 -1.75
CA SER A 384 1.37 10.11 -2.91
C SER A 384 0.79 10.63 -4.21
N VAL A 385 1.65 11.20 -5.05
CA VAL A 385 1.34 11.56 -6.44
C VAL A 385 1.35 10.31 -7.30
N ASN A 386 0.34 10.12 -8.14
CA ASN A 386 0.27 9.04 -9.10
C ASN A 386 1.07 9.38 -10.37
N LEU A 387 2.28 8.84 -10.50
CA LEU A 387 3.17 9.13 -11.64
C LEU A 387 2.61 8.59 -12.97
N ALA A 388 1.84 7.51 -12.97
CA ALA A 388 1.23 6.98 -14.18
C ALA A 388 0.29 8.00 -14.84
N HIS A 389 -0.33 8.87 -14.04
CA HIS A 389 -1.25 9.92 -14.51
C HIS A 389 -0.56 11.24 -14.88
N MET A 390 0.77 11.33 -14.73
CA MET A 390 1.57 12.52 -15.05
C MET A 390 2.24 12.40 -16.42
N ILE A 391 1.60 11.69 -17.35
CA ILE A 391 2.13 11.37 -18.67
C ILE A 391 1.10 11.75 -19.73
N GLN A 392 1.58 12.35 -20.81
CA GLN A 392 0.80 12.63 -22.01
C GLN A 392 1.53 12.04 -23.22
N GLY A 393 0.97 10.97 -23.79
CA GLY A 393 1.66 10.17 -24.81
C GLY A 393 2.91 9.49 -24.23
N GLU A 394 4.07 9.75 -24.81
CA GLU A 394 5.37 9.20 -24.36
C GLU A 394 6.23 10.25 -23.63
N LYS A 395 5.60 11.27 -23.04
CA LYS A 395 6.28 12.37 -22.34
C LYS A 395 5.65 12.67 -20.99
N ILE A 396 6.47 13.13 -20.05
CA ILE A 396 6.01 13.60 -18.74
C ILE A 396 5.30 14.95 -18.90
N ASP A 397 4.11 15.06 -18.33
CA ASP A 397 3.37 16.32 -18.18
C ASP A 397 3.88 17.06 -16.93
N TRP A 398 5.01 17.76 -17.11
CA TRP A 398 5.63 18.54 -16.04
C TRP A 398 4.70 19.61 -15.43
N PRO A 399 3.90 20.38 -16.21
CA PRO A 399 2.91 21.31 -15.65
C PRO A 399 1.89 20.64 -14.75
N LYS A 400 1.30 19.50 -15.17
CA LYS A 400 0.35 18.75 -14.34
C LYS A 400 1.02 18.25 -13.06
N LEU A 401 2.22 17.67 -13.16
CA LEU A 401 2.99 17.21 -12.01
C LEU A 401 3.24 18.36 -11.01
N ALA A 402 3.65 19.54 -11.48
CA ALA A 402 3.87 20.70 -10.61
C ALA A 402 2.58 21.15 -9.90
N LYS A 403 1.45 21.17 -10.60
CA LYS A 403 0.14 21.50 -10.01
C LYS A 403 -0.23 20.47 -8.93
N THR A 404 -0.13 19.18 -9.23
CA THR A 404 -0.46 18.10 -8.30
C THR A 404 0.42 18.12 -7.06
N VAL A 405 1.72 18.37 -7.21
CA VAL A 405 2.67 18.54 -6.09
C VAL A 405 2.26 19.72 -5.20
N ALA A 406 1.93 20.87 -5.80
CA ALA A 406 1.54 22.05 -5.04
C ALA A 406 0.25 21.83 -4.25
N LEU A 407 -0.75 21.19 -4.86
CA LEU A 407 -2.00 20.84 -4.19
C LEU A 407 -1.78 19.78 -3.10
N GLY A 408 -0.96 18.76 -3.36
CA GLY A 408 -0.60 17.74 -2.37
C GLY A 408 0.07 18.32 -1.12
N VAL A 409 1.02 19.25 -1.28
CA VAL A 409 1.65 19.94 -0.15
C VAL A 409 0.63 20.72 0.68
N ARG A 410 -0.28 21.47 0.04
CA ARG A 410 -1.32 22.22 0.74
C ARG A 410 -2.32 21.31 1.44
N PHE A 411 -2.74 20.23 0.77
CA PHE A 411 -3.61 19.21 1.34
C PHE A 411 -3.01 18.63 2.62
N LEU A 412 -1.74 18.21 2.57
CA LEU A 412 -1.06 17.63 3.74
C LEU A 412 -0.82 18.65 4.87
N ASP A 413 -0.53 19.93 4.56
CA ASP A 413 -0.46 20.98 5.59
C ASP A 413 -1.81 21.20 6.30
N ASN A 414 -2.91 21.08 5.57
CA ASN A 414 -4.25 21.15 6.15
C ASN A 414 -4.56 19.91 7.00
N VAL A 415 -4.12 18.72 6.59
CA VAL A 415 -4.20 17.49 7.40
C VAL A 415 -3.50 17.69 8.75
N VAL A 416 -2.29 18.25 8.77
CA VAL A 416 -1.56 18.54 10.03
C VAL A 416 -2.40 19.39 10.99
N THR A 417 -3.15 20.37 10.46
CA THR A 417 -3.99 21.30 11.23
C THR A 417 -5.25 20.63 11.79
N LEU A 418 -5.87 19.74 11.01
CA LEU A 418 -7.17 19.15 11.32
C LEU A 418 -7.07 17.80 12.03
N ASN A 419 -5.90 17.18 12.04
CA ASN A 419 -5.69 15.88 12.64
C ASN A 419 -6.02 15.92 14.14
N LYS A 420 -6.85 14.97 14.60
CA LYS A 420 -7.01 14.71 16.03
C LYS A 420 -5.88 13.79 16.49
N TYR A 421 -4.98 14.30 17.31
CA TYR A 421 -3.84 13.54 17.81
C TYR A 421 -4.20 12.77 19.10
N PRO A 422 -3.48 11.68 19.42
CA PRO A 422 -3.84 10.82 20.56
C PRO A 422 -3.51 11.45 21.91
N THR A 423 -2.48 12.28 21.96
CA THR A 423 -2.02 12.97 23.17
C THR A 423 -1.67 14.42 22.84
N LYS A 424 -1.68 15.28 23.87
CA LYS A 424 -1.36 16.70 23.73
C LYS A 424 0.10 16.92 23.32
N ASP A 425 1.03 16.16 23.89
CA ASP A 425 2.46 16.30 23.57
C ASP A 425 2.74 16.01 22.09
N ILE A 426 2.03 15.02 21.52
CA ILE A 426 2.11 14.71 20.09
C ILE A 426 1.51 15.86 19.26
N GLU A 427 0.34 16.37 19.67
CA GLU A 427 -0.33 17.48 19.00
C GLU A 427 0.57 18.73 18.94
N GLU A 428 1.08 19.15 20.08
CA GLU A 428 1.91 20.34 20.23
C GLU A 428 3.16 20.25 19.34
N LEU A 429 3.87 19.11 19.38
CA LEU A 429 5.08 18.95 18.59
C LEU A 429 4.79 18.85 17.09
N CYS A 430 3.73 18.14 16.69
CA CYS A 430 3.31 18.04 15.30
C CYS A 430 2.91 19.41 14.73
N LEU A 431 2.20 20.24 15.49
CA LEU A 431 1.85 21.61 15.09
C LEU A 431 3.07 22.54 15.07
N ALA A 432 4.06 22.32 15.96
CA ALA A 432 5.27 23.14 16.03
C ALA A 432 6.26 22.86 14.89
N ASN A 433 6.32 21.62 14.40
CA ASN A 433 7.25 21.20 13.35
C ASN A 433 6.58 21.07 11.97
N ARG A 434 5.29 20.74 11.93
CA ARG A 434 4.46 20.60 10.73
C ARG A 434 5.09 19.71 9.66
N LYS A 435 5.67 18.58 10.06
CA LYS A 435 6.27 17.62 9.12
C LYS A 435 5.19 17.00 8.24
N ILE A 436 5.44 16.99 6.94
CA ILE A 436 4.66 16.23 5.96
C ILE A 436 5.61 15.37 5.13
N GLY A 437 5.05 14.36 4.46
CA GLY A 437 5.74 13.50 3.51
C GLY A 437 4.91 13.29 2.26
N LEU A 438 5.13 14.12 1.24
CA LEU A 438 4.64 13.87 -0.10
C LEU A 438 5.56 12.86 -0.80
N GLY A 439 4.97 11.75 -1.22
CA GLY A 439 5.63 10.69 -1.97
C GLY A 439 5.08 10.52 -3.37
N VAL A 440 5.38 9.38 -3.98
CA VAL A 440 4.92 8.99 -5.30
C VAL A 440 4.47 7.53 -5.30
N MET A 441 3.65 7.16 -6.26
CA MET A 441 3.33 5.79 -6.64
C MET A 441 3.29 5.67 -8.17
N GLY A 442 3.22 4.46 -8.72
CA GLY A 442 3.13 4.27 -10.16
C GLY A 442 4.45 4.50 -10.91
N TRP A 443 5.60 4.38 -10.25
CA TRP A 443 6.91 4.57 -10.89
C TRP A 443 7.19 3.56 -12.00
N ALA A 444 6.91 2.27 -11.75
CA ALA A 444 7.07 1.24 -12.79
C ALA A 444 6.14 1.50 -13.98
N ASP A 445 4.88 1.87 -13.75
CA ASP A 445 3.92 2.16 -14.82
C ASP A 445 4.33 3.39 -15.63
N MET A 446 4.90 4.42 -14.97
CA MET A 446 5.48 5.58 -15.67
C MET A 446 6.63 5.17 -16.59
N LEU A 447 7.55 4.35 -16.10
CA LEU A 447 8.67 3.85 -16.89
C LEU A 447 8.20 3.04 -18.10
N LEU A 448 7.18 2.18 -17.92
CA LEU A 448 6.59 1.41 -19.00
C LEU A 448 5.96 2.31 -20.08
N SER A 449 5.20 3.33 -19.69
CA SER A 449 4.63 4.33 -20.61
C SER A 449 5.71 5.08 -21.39
N LEU A 450 6.86 5.33 -20.77
CA LEU A 450 8.03 5.98 -21.40
C LEU A 450 8.94 4.99 -22.15
N LYS A 451 8.59 3.69 -22.16
CA LYS A 451 9.40 2.60 -22.75
C LYS A 451 10.83 2.54 -22.17
N ILE A 452 10.95 2.74 -20.87
CA ILE A 452 12.21 2.70 -20.13
C ILE A 452 12.23 1.46 -19.25
N LYS A 453 13.28 0.66 -19.38
CA LYS A 453 13.52 -0.50 -18.50
C LYS A 453 13.87 -0.02 -17.08
N TYR A 454 13.30 -0.64 -16.05
CA TYR A 454 13.48 -0.25 -14.65
C TYR A 454 14.94 -0.29 -14.18
N ASP A 455 15.64 -1.39 -14.42
CA ASP A 455 17.04 -1.62 -14.04
C ASP A 455 18.00 -1.06 -15.10
N SER A 456 17.87 0.24 -15.40
CA SER A 456 18.69 0.94 -16.39
C SER A 456 19.20 2.28 -15.89
N GLN A 457 20.34 2.73 -16.44
CA GLN A 457 20.88 4.05 -16.12
C GLN A 457 19.90 5.17 -16.49
N LYS A 458 19.18 5.02 -17.61
CA LYS A 458 18.13 5.95 -18.05
C LYS A 458 17.03 6.11 -16.99
N ALA A 459 16.61 5.03 -16.34
CA ALA A 459 15.63 5.10 -15.25
C ALA A 459 16.20 5.80 -14.01
N LEU A 460 17.47 5.54 -13.64
CA LEU A 460 18.11 6.23 -12.52
C LEU A 460 18.25 7.73 -12.76
N ASP A 461 18.64 8.14 -13.96
CA ASP A 461 18.80 9.55 -14.32
C ASP A 461 17.44 10.26 -14.31
N LEU A 462 16.41 9.60 -14.84
CA LEU A 462 15.05 10.10 -14.79
C LEU A 462 14.53 10.21 -13.35
N ALA A 463 14.79 9.22 -12.50
CA ALA A 463 14.41 9.28 -11.08
C ALA A 463 15.00 10.52 -10.39
N ARG A 464 16.28 10.82 -10.64
CA ARG A 464 16.95 12.02 -10.11
C ARG A 464 16.38 13.32 -10.68
N GLU A 465 16.07 13.36 -11.98
CA GLU A 465 15.42 14.52 -12.60
C GLU A 465 14.03 14.78 -12.02
N LEU A 466 13.20 13.73 -12.01
CA LEU A 466 11.84 13.75 -11.49
C LEU A 466 11.81 14.22 -10.03
N MET A 467 12.66 13.64 -9.17
CA MET A 467 12.65 13.99 -7.76
C MET A 467 13.23 15.38 -7.49
N ARG A 468 14.22 15.85 -8.26
CA ARG A 468 14.67 17.26 -8.21
C ARG A 468 13.53 18.22 -8.55
N PHE A 469 12.74 17.90 -9.57
CA PHE A 469 11.57 18.67 -9.96
C PHE A 469 10.50 18.70 -8.86
N ILE A 470 10.12 17.52 -8.34
CA ILE A 470 9.13 17.38 -7.26
C ILE A 470 9.59 18.14 -6.01
N ARG A 471 10.86 17.97 -5.59
CA ARG A 471 11.42 18.67 -4.44
C ARG A 471 11.35 20.17 -4.59
N LYS A 472 11.81 20.71 -5.72
CA LYS A 472 11.75 22.15 -6.00
C LYS A 472 10.33 22.69 -5.82
N HIS A 473 9.35 22.06 -6.47
CA HIS A 473 7.96 22.51 -6.41
C HIS A 473 7.29 22.29 -5.05
N ALA A 474 7.65 21.25 -4.32
CA ALA A 474 7.17 21.01 -2.97
C ALA A 474 7.71 22.06 -1.99
N GLU A 475 9.01 22.37 -2.05
CA GLU A 475 9.65 23.40 -1.24
C GLU A 475 9.10 24.81 -1.57
N GLU A 476 8.92 25.14 -2.85
CA GLU A 476 8.30 26.40 -3.28
C GLU A 476 6.87 26.53 -2.77
N SER A 477 6.08 25.45 -2.84
CA SER A 477 4.70 25.44 -2.35
C SER A 477 4.62 25.61 -0.85
N SER A 478 5.47 24.90 -0.09
CA SER A 478 5.59 25.11 1.35
C SER A 478 6.10 26.53 1.70
N GLY A 479 6.97 27.10 0.87
CA GLY A 479 7.40 28.50 0.96
C GLY A 479 6.25 29.49 0.78
N LYS A 480 5.40 29.29 -0.23
CA LYS A 480 4.19 30.09 -0.48
C LYS A 480 3.22 29.99 0.71
N LEU A 481 2.95 28.79 1.21
CA LEU A 481 2.15 28.59 2.42
C LEU A 481 2.77 29.26 3.64
N GLY A 482 4.10 29.28 3.75
CA GLY A 482 4.82 29.95 4.83
C GLY A 482 4.60 31.47 4.82
N LYS A 483 4.47 32.08 3.63
CA LYS A 483 4.10 33.49 3.48
C LYS A 483 2.63 33.75 3.80
N GLU A 484 1.75 32.83 3.42
CA GLU A 484 0.30 32.97 3.55
C GLU A 484 -0.22 32.69 4.98
N LYS A 485 0.28 31.63 5.61
CA LYS A 485 -0.18 31.07 6.89
C LYS A 485 0.86 31.17 8.02
N GLY A 486 2.06 31.69 7.72
CA GLY A 486 3.22 31.72 8.62
C GLY A 486 4.11 30.47 8.49
N VAL A 487 5.40 30.62 8.80
CA VAL A 487 6.35 29.48 8.86
C VAL A 487 6.03 28.55 10.04
N PHE A 488 6.53 27.31 10.03
CA PHE A 488 6.36 26.43 11.20
C PHE A 488 7.03 27.03 12.45
N PRO A 489 6.43 26.93 13.64
CA PRO A 489 6.91 27.57 14.87
C PRO A 489 8.40 27.30 15.19
N ASN A 490 8.86 26.07 15.04
CA ASN A 490 10.24 25.68 15.33
C ASN A 490 11.26 26.01 14.21
N TYR A 491 10.91 26.85 13.22
CA TYR A 491 11.82 27.21 12.13
C TYR A 491 13.18 27.77 12.61
N HIS A 492 13.18 28.57 13.67
CA HIS A 492 14.38 29.14 14.28
C HIS A 492 15.34 28.09 14.87
N LYS A 493 14.84 26.88 15.14
CA LYS A 493 15.62 25.72 15.60
C LYS A 493 16.04 24.81 14.44
N SER A 494 15.60 25.10 13.21
CA SER A 494 15.97 24.33 12.03
C SER A 494 17.28 24.82 11.39
N ASN A 495 17.90 23.96 10.56
CA ASN A 495 19.04 24.32 9.71
C ASN A 495 18.60 24.73 8.28
N LEU A 496 17.30 24.93 8.04
CA LEU A 496 16.77 25.30 6.74
C LEU A 496 17.17 26.73 6.36
N LYS A 497 17.62 26.90 5.12
CA LYS A 497 18.02 28.21 4.58
C LYS A 497 16.84 29.06 4.13
N LYS A 498 15.75 28.42 3.68
CA LYS A 498 14.55 29.09 3.15
C LYS A 498 13.38 28.92 4.11
N LYS A 499 12.72 30.03 4.41
CA LYS A 499 11.46 30.06 5.17
C LYS A 499 10.39 29.25 4.44
N ARG A 500 9.80 28.26 5.14
CA ARG A 500 8.72 27.41 4.61
C ARG A 500 7.74 27.01 5.72
N ARG A 501 6.56 26.54 5.35
CA ARG A 501 5.47 26.13 6.25
C ARG A 501 5.73 24.81 6.97
N ASN A 502 6.55 23.93 6.41
CA ASN A 502 6.73 22.55 6.88
C ASN A 502 8.21 22.23 7.12
N ALA A 503 8.54 21.58 8.25
CA ALA A 503 9.93 21.20 8.53
C ALA A 503 10.49 20.19 7.52
N THR A 504 9.67 19.26 7.03
CA THR A 504 9.97 18.33 5.93
C THR A 504 8.84 18.37 4.91
N VAL A 505 9.13 18.07 3.64
CA VAL A 505 8.10 18.04 2.59
C VAL A 505 8.01 16.69 1.87
N LEU A 506 9.10 15.95 1.72
CA LEU A 506 9.11 14.69 0.95
C LEU A 506 9.34 13.45 1.82
N SER A 507 8.64 12.36 1.47
CA SER A 507 8.83 11.01 2.01
C SER A 507 8.30 9.97 1.02
N ILE A 508 9.06 8.92 0.73
CA ILE A 508 8.61 7.85 -0.18
C ILE A 508 8.09 6.68 0.65
N ALA A 509 6.79 6.70 0.92
CA ALA A 509 6.08 5.68 1.69
C ALA A 509 5.70 4.47 0.82
N PRO A 510 5.48 3.29 1.42
CA PRO A 510 4.83 2.21 0.71
C PRO A 510 3.36 2.59 0.45
N THR A 511 2.88 2.36 -0.77
CA THR A 511 1.51 2.73 -1.15
C THR A 511 0.61 1.51 -1.32
N GLY A 512 0.86 0.44 -0.58
CA GLY A 512 0.30 -0.89 -0.87
C GLY A 512 -1.23 -1.02 -0.90
N SER A 513 -1.97 -0.10 -0.25
CA SER A 513 -3.45 -0.04 -0.37
C SER A 513 -3.92 1.05 -1.33
N ILE A 514 -3.29 2.22 -1.34
CA ILE A 514 -3.74 3.34 -2.20
C ILE A 514 -3.35 3.13 -3.66
N SER A 515 -2.29 2.38 -3.96
CA SER A 515 -1.93 2.01 -5.32
C SER A 515 -2.89 0.96 -5.90
N LEU A 516 -3.57 0.17 -5.06
CA LEU A 516 -4.68 -0.69 -5.50
C LEU A 516 -5.91 0.13 -5.91
N ILE A 517 -6.22 1.18 -5.14
CA ILE A 517 -7.30 2.12 -5.48
C ILE A 517 -6.98 2.82 -6.80
N ALA A 518 -5.72 3.22 -6.99
CA ALA A 518 -5.24 3.87 -8.20
C ALA A 518 -4.96 2.91 -9.38
N GLY A 519 -4.93 1.59 -9.16
CA GLY A 519 -4.62 0.60 -10.19
C GLY A 519 -3.19 0.66 -10.73
N VAL A 520 -2.21 1.04 -9.89
CA VAL A 520 -0.80 1.22 -10.29
C VAL A 520 0.18 0.51 -9.34
N SER A 521 1.44 0.42 -9.75
CA SER A 521 2.56 -0.07 -8.94
C SER A 521 2.74 0.73 -7.64
N SER A 522 3.21 0.04 -6.60
CA SER A 522 3.37 0.62 -5.27
C SER A 522 4.65 1.46 -5.18
N GLY A 523 4.54 2.69 -4.72
CA GLY A 523 5.68 3.55 -4.41
C GLY A 523 6.63 3.68 -5.60
N ILE A 524 7.89 3.36 -5.33
CA ILE A 524 8.95 3.25 -6.34
C ILE A 524 9.32 1.79 -6.64
N GLU A 525 8.50 0.83 -6.23
CA GLU A 525 8.78 -0.59 -6.47
C GLU A 525 8.72 -0.92 -7.97
N PRO A 526 9.53 -1.89 -8.44
CA PRO A 526 9.28 -2.51 -9.73
C PRO A 526 7.95 -3.27 -9.69
N LEU A 527 7.49 -3.76 -10.84
CA LEU A 527 6.40 -4.74 -10.85
C LEU A 527 6.84 -5.94 -10.00
N PHE A 528 6.05 -6.34 -8.99
CA PHE A 528 6.37 -7.55 -8.22
C PHE A 528 6.34 -8.77 -9.14
N ALA A 529 5.26 -8.89 -9.91
CA ALA A 529 5.10 -9.78 -11.04
C ALA A 529 4.12 -9.15 -12.03
N ILE A 530 4.13 -9.63 -13.27
CA ILE A 530 3.22 -9.15 -14.32
C ILE A 530 1.80 -9.68 -14.11
N SER A 531 1.69 -10.85 -13.49
CA SER A 531 0.44 -11.38 -12.96
C SER A 531 0.75 -12.16 -11.68
N TYR A 532 -0.10 -12.03 -10.66
CA TYR A 532 0.07 -12.70 -9.37
C TYR A 532 -1.25 -12.77 -8.60
N VAL A 533 -1.31 -13.65 -7.61
CA VAL A 533 -2.39 -13.68 -6.63
C VAL A 533 -1.94 -12.91 -5.41
N ARG A 534 -2.75 -11.94 -5.00
CA ARG A 534 -2.58 -11.22 -3.74
C ARG A 534 -3.56 -11.74 -2.72
N GLU A 535 -3.07 -12.12 -1.55
CA GLU A 535 -3.95 -12.29 -0.40
C GLU A 535 -4.35 -10.91 0.13
N ALA A 536 -5.61 -10.57 -0.05
CA ALA A 536 -6.24 -9.36 0.44
C ALA A 536 -7.15 -9.67 1.63
N PHE A 537 -7.10 -8.79 2.64
CA PHE A 537 -8.01 -8.66 3.78
C PHE A 537 -8.79 -9.94 4.17
N GLY A 538 -8.29 -10.71 5.14
CA GLY A 538 -9.01 -11.87 5.68
C GLY A 538 -9.10 -13.06 4.72
N GLY A 539 -8.01 -13.35 4.00
CA GLY A 539 -7.88 -14.55 3.16
C GLY A 539 -8.49 -14.48 1.75
N VAL A 540 -8.96 -13.32 1.29
CA VAL A 540 -9.51 -13.18 -0.07
C VAL A 540 -8.36 -13.14 -1.07
N GLN A 541 -8.33 -14.09 -2.00
CA GLN A 541 -7.37 -14.09 -3.09
C GLN A 541 -7.86 -13.21 -4.23
N LEU A 542 -7.10 -12.16 -4.55
CA LEU A 542 -7.34 -11.29 -5.70
C LEU A 542 -6.32 -11.59 -6.79
N PHE A 543 -6.81 -11.89 -8.00
CA PHE A 543 -5.95 -12.03 -9.17
C PHE A 543 -5.61 -10.64 -9.71
N GLU A 544 -4.32 -10.31 -9.75
CA GLU A 544 -3.80 -9.05 -10.26
C GLU A 544 -3.01 -9.32 -11.54
N PHE A 545 -3.10 -8.38 -12.48
CA PHE A 545 -2.27 -8.37 -13.67
C PHE A 545 -2.00 -6.92 -14.10
N ASN A 546 -0.85 -6.70 -14.74
CA ASN A 546 -0.50 -5.37 -15.25
C ASN A 546 -1.32 -5.05 -16.50
N GLN A 547 -2.13 -3.99 -16.44
CA GLN A 547 -3.02 -3.60 -17.54
C GLN A 547 -2.26 -3.18 -18.81
N GLN A 548 -1.12 -2.50 -18.67
CA GLN A 548 -0.31 -2.08 -19.81
C GLN A 548 0.25 -3.29 -20.57
N PHE A 549 0.65 -4.35 -19.85
CA PHE A 549 1.06 -5.62 -20.45
C PHE A 549 -0.08 -6.26 -21.24
N GLU A 550 -1.28 -6.37 -20.65
CA GLU A 550 -2.44 -6.95 -21.33
C GLU A 550 -2.80 -6.17 -22.60
N GLN A 551 -2.89 -4.83 -22.51
CA GLN A 551 -3.19 -3.97 -23.66
C GLN A 551 -2.17 -4.15 -24.78
N LEU A 552 -0.87 -4.18 -24.44
CA LEU A 552 0.21 -4.40 -25.40
C LEU A 552 0.13 -5.80 -26.02
N ALA A 553 -0.16 -6.83 -25.22
CA ALA A 553 -0.30 -8.21 -25.68
C ALA A 553 -1.46 -8.38 -26.65
N ARG A 554 -2.61 -7.74 -26.36
CA ARG A 554 -3.77 -7.73 -27.24
C ARG A 554 -3.48 -6.98 -28.52
N TYR A 555 -2.88 -5.80 -28.43
CA TYR A 555 -2.54 -4.96 -29.58
C TYR A 555 -1.56 -5.66 -30.53
N ARG A 556 -0.55 -6.36 -30.00
CA ARG A 556 0.45 -7.08 -30.79
C ARG A 556 0.09 -8.54 -31.09
N GLY A 557 -1.11 -8.99 -30.73
CA GLY A 557 -1.62 -10.31 -31.09
C GLY A 557 -0.95 -11.50 -30.41
N PHE A 558 -0.23 -11.31 -29.30
CA PHE A 558 0.39 -12.41 -28.53
C PHE A 558 -0.38 -12.75 -27.24
N TYR A 559 -1.51 -12.09 -26.98
CA TYR A 559 -2.36 -12.40 -25.84
C TYR A 559 -3.06 -13.76 -26.00
N SER A 560 -3.07 -14.56 -24.93
CA SER A 560 -3.94 -15.73 -24.78
C SER A 560 -4.40 -15.86 -23.32
N SER A 561 -5.52 -16.57 -23.09
CA SER A 561 -6.00 -16.83 -21.72
C SER A 561 -4.99 -17.64 -20.90
N GLY A 562 -4.29 -18.58 -21.53
CA GLY A 562 -3.23 -19.37 -20.89
C GLY A 562 -1.93 -18.59 -20.61
N LEU A 563 -1.66 -17.51 -21.35
CA LEU A 563 -0.44 -16.72 -21.17
C LEU A 563 -0.37 -16.08 -19.78
N LEU A 564 -1.46 -15.44 -19.33
CA LEU A 564 -1.48 -14.80 -18.01
C LEU A 564 -1.32 -15.81 -16.88
N GLN A 565 -1.93 -16.99 -17.00
CA GLN A 565 -1.78 -18.06 -16.01
C GLN A 565 -0.35 -18.59 -15.98
N THR A 566 0.28 -18.75 -17.15
CA THR A 566 1.68 -19.16 -17.26
C THR A 566 2.61 -18.13 -16.63
N ILE A 567 2.36 -16.84 -16.88
CA ILE A 567 3.08 -15.73 -16.27
C ILE A 567 2.88 -15.72 -14.74
N ALA A 568 1.67 -15.93 -14.25
CA ALA A 568 1.38 -15.98 -12.82
C ALA A 568 2.10 -17.14 -12.11
N ARG A 569 2.21 -18.30 -12.78
CA ARG A 569 2.95 -19.45 -12.26
C ARG A 569 4.46 -19.21 -12.26
N ARG A 570 4.99 -18.60 -13.33
CA ARG A 570 6.42 -18.35 -13.51
C ARG A 570 6.93 -17.12 -12.76
N GLY A 571 6.05 -16.14 -12.51
CA GLY A 571 6.36 -14.83 -11.95
C GLY A 571 7.06 -13.85 -12.90
N SER A 572 7.58 -14.33 -14.03
CA SER A 572 8.41 -13.56 -14.96
C SER A 572 8.12 -13.93 -16.42
N VAL A 573 8.22 -12.95 -17.31
CA VAL A 573 8.16 -13.16 -18.76
C VAL A 573 9.51 -13.48 -19.40
N GLN A 574 10.61 -13.38 -18.63
CA GLN A 574 11.95 -13.57 -19.18
C GLN A 574 12.10 -14.99 -19.76
N GLY A 575 12.54 -15.10 -21.00
CA GLY A 575 12.74 -16.38 -21.68
C GLY A 575 11.47 -17.10 -22.13
N MET A 576 10.27 -16.49 -22.05
CA MET A 576 9.06 -17.05 -22.67
C MET A 576 9.14 -16.91 -24.19
N LYS A 577 8.76 -17.94 -24.96
CA LYS A 577 8.82 -17.89 -26.44
C LYS A 577 7.64 -17.11 -27.02
N GLU A 578 6.53 -17.13 -26.30
CA GLU A 578 5.25 -16.50 -26.64
C GLU A 578 5.29 -14.97 -26.49
N VAL A 579 6.24 -14.44 -25.71
CA VAL A 579 6.38 -13.00 -25.45
C VAL A 579 7.51 -12.44 -26.33
N PRO A 580 7.29 -11.37 -27.13
CA PRO A 580 8.34 -10.75 -27.92
C PRO A 580 9.55 -10.29 -27.08
N LYS A 581 10.76 -10.36 -27.63
CA LYS A 581 12.00 -10.06 -26.88
C LYS A 581 12.08 -8.64 -26.36
N ASP A 582 11.61 -7.66 -27.11
CA ASP A 582 11.55 -6.26 -26.68
C ASP A 582 10.57 -6.06 -25.51
N VAL A 583 9.46 -6.80 -25.49
CA VAL A 583 8.51 -6.82 -24.36
C VAL A 583 9.14 -7.47 -23.14
N GLN A 584 9.86 -8.59 -23.30
CA GLN A 584 10.59 -9.20 -22.18
C GLN A 584 11.59 -8.21 -21.57
N VAL A 585 12.36 -7.50 -22.40
CA VAL A 585 13.34 -6.51 -21.92
C VAL A 585 12.68 -5.39 -21.10
N LEU A 586 11.48 -4.96 -21.48
CA LEU A 586 10.79 -3.85 -20.83
C LEU A 586 10.07 -4.29 -19.54
N PHE A 587 9.42 -5.45 -19.55
CA PHE A 587 8.63 -5.96 -18.43
C PHE A 587 9.46 -6.86 -17.51
N VAL A 588 10.28 -6.24 -16.68
CA VAL A 588 11.03 -6.92 -15.61
C VAL A 588 10.26 -6.94 -14.30
N SER A 589 10.28 -8.09 -13.62
CA SER A 589 9.73 -8.27 -12.27
C SER A 589 10.78 -7.97 -11.19
N ALA A 590 10.34 -7.85 -9.94
CA ALA A 590 11.21 -7.60 -8.79
C ALA A 590 12.29 -8.69 -8.63
N LEU A 591 12.02 -9.93 -9.04
CA LEU A 591 12.98 -11.02 -8.94
C LEU A 591 13.90 -11.15 -10.16
N ASP A 592 13.59 -10.46 -11.26
CA ASP A 592 14.46 -10.39 -12.45
C ASP A 592 15.56 -9.33 -12.29
N ILE A 593 15.37 -8.38 -11.38
CA ILE A 593 16.24 -7.20 -11.25
C ILE A 593 17.45 -7.53 -10.37
N PRO A 594 18.68 -7.27 -10.83
CA PRO A 594 19.88 -7.46 -10.01
C PRO A 594 19.89 -6.53 -8.78
N LEU A 595 20.47 -7.01 -7.68
CA LEU A 595 20.43 -6.30 -6.38
C LEU A 595 20.97 -4.87 -6.45
N GLU A 596 22.03 -4.63 -7.25
CA GLU A 596 22.66 -3.33 -7.35
C GLU A 596 21.70 -2.29 -7.90
N TRP A 597 20.81 -2.68 -8.81
CA TRP A 597 19.80 -1.80 -9.39
C TRP A 597 18.67 -1.49 -8.40
N HIS A 598 18.26 -2.44 -7.57
CA HIS A 598 17.32 -2.17 -6.47
C HIS A 598 17.85 -1.07 -5.56
N VAL A 599 19.10 -1.22 -5.09
CA VAL A 599 19.72 -0.27 -4.15
C VAL A 599 19.98 1.08 -4.82
N LYS A 600 20.51 1.09 -6.05
CA LYS A 600 20.75 2.35 -6.79
C LYS A 600 19.46 3.11 -7.09
N MET A 601 18.37 2.42 -7.37
CA MET A 601 17.07 3.06 -7.55
C MET A 601 16.59 3.70 -6.25
N GLN A 602 16.71 3.00 -5.12
CA GLN A 602 16.41 3.58 -3.81
C GLN A 602 17.24 4.85 -3.56
N ALA A 603 18.55 4.78 -3.81
CA ALA A 603 19.48 5.90 -3.63
C ALA A 603 19.14 7.10 -4.52
N ALA A 604 18.76 6.85 -5.78
CA ALA A 604 18.38 7.90 -6.73
C ALA A 604 17.19 8.74 -6.22
N PHE A 605 16.18 8.09 -5.62
CA PHE A 605 15.08 8.79 -4.96
C PHE A 605 15.51 9.43 -3.64
N GLN A 606 16.27 8.72 -2.81
CA GLN A 606 16.67 9.16 -1.47
C GLN A 606 17.47 10.46 -1.48
N ALA A 607 18.24 10.72 -2.55
CA ALA A 607 19.08 11.91 -2.71
C ALA A 607 18.31 13.24 -2.59
N GLU A 608 17.03 13.24 -2.94
CA GLU A 608 16.18 14.44 -2.97
C GLU A 608 15.09 14.46 -1.88
N VAL A 609 15.08 13.47 -0.98
CA VAL A 609 14.02 13.30 0.03
C VAL A 609 14.50 13.77 1.41
N ASP A 610 13.72 14.65 2.07
CA ASP A 610 14.03 15.13 3.43
C ASP A 610 13.99 13.99 4.46
N ASN A 611 12.94 13.17 4.40
CA ASN A 611 12.78 11.95 5.19
C ASN A 611 13.51 10.78 4.52
N ALA A 612 12.93 9.59 4.45
CA ALA A 612 13.55 8.38 3.91
C ALA A 612 12.69 7.74 2.80
N VAL A 613 13.19 6.62 2.28
CA VAL A 613 12.55 5.85 1.22
C VAL A 613 12.27 4.45 1.74
N SER A 614 10.99 4.06 1.76
CA SER A 614 10.58 2.68 1.96
C SER A 614 10.53 1.96 0.62
N LYS A 615 11.59 1.20 0.36
CA LYS A 615 11.71 0.33 -0.80
C LYS A 615 12.29 -1.00 -0.34
N THR A 616 11.68 -2.09 -0.78
CA THR A 616 12.15 -3.44 -0.51
C THR A 616 13.20 -3.84 -1.54
N ILE A 617 14.33 -4.34 -1.05
CA ILE A 617 15.33 -5.00 -1.89
C ILE A 617 14.94 -6.47 -1.97
N ASN A 618 14.07 -6.80 -2.94
CA ASN A 618 13.64 -8.16 -3.19
C ASN A 618 14.77 -8.96 -3.83
N LEU A 619 15.07 -10.12 -3.25
CA LEU A 619 16.11 -11.03 -3.70
C LEU A 619 15.49 -12.38 -4.07
N PRO A 620 16.00 -13.07 -5.11
CA PRO A 620 15.51 -14.40 -5.48
C PRO A 620 15.84 -15.43 -4.39
N HIS A 621 15.13 -16.56 -4.42
CA HIS A 621 15.27 -17.63 -3.41
C HIS A 621 16.72 -18.14 -3.25
N ASN A 622 17.47 -18.19 -4.35
CA ASN A 622 18.86 -18.63 -4.40
C ASN A 622 19.88 -17.55 -4.02
N ALA A 623 19.45 -16.34 -3.63
CA ALA A 623 20.36 -15.31 -3.15
C ALA A 623 21.14 -15.81 -1.93
N SER A 624 22.39 -15.42 -1.84
CA SER A 624 23.33 -15.78 -0.78
C SER A 624 23.35 -14.74 0.34
N ILE A 625 23.90 -15.09 1.51
CA ILE A 625 24.22 -14.13 2.58
C ILE A 625 25.15 -13.03 2.05
N GLY A 626 26.06 -13.38 1.13
CA GLY A 626 26.94 -12.42 0.47
C GLY A 626 26.19 -11.34 -0.31
N ASP A 627 25.03 -11.64 -0.87
CA ASP A 627 24.19 -10.66 -1.58
C ASP A 627 23.57 -9.65 -0.62
N VAL A 628 23.13 -10.11 0.56
CA VAL A 628 22.65 -9.24 1.65
C VAL A 628 23.76 -8.31 2.13
N LYS A 629 24.97 -8.84 2.38
CA LYS A 629 26.15 -8.03 2.76
C LYS A 629 26.44 -6.94 1.73
N ARG A 630 26.40 -7.29 0.44
CA ARG A 630 26.63 -6.32 -0.66
C ARG A 630 25.53 -5.26 -0.71
N ALA A 631 24.26 -5.64 -0.54
CA ALA A 631 23.13 -4.71 -0.55
C ALA A 631 23.25 -3.67 0.58
N TYR A 632 23.51 -4.11 1.81
CA TYR A 632 23.68 -3.22 2.96
C TYR A 632 24.89 -2.29 2.82
N MET A 633 26.02 -2.84 2.38
CA MET A 633 27.23 -2.05 2.17
C MET A 633 27.05 -1.02 1.04
N LEU A 634 26.38 -1.40 -0.05
CA LEU A 634 26.08 -0.49 -1.15
C LEU A 634 25.13 0.62 -0.70
N ALA A 635 24.07 0.31 0.05
CA ALA A 635 23.13 1.32 0.54
C ALA A 635 23.81 2.34 1.46
N TRP A 636 24.72 1.91 2.34
CA TRP A 636 25.51 2.83 3.16
C TRP A 636 26.42 3.74 2.31
N LYS A 637 27.11 3.16 1.31
CA LYS A 637 27.98 3.91 0.39
C LYS A 637 27.19 4.95 -0.42
N GLU A 638 26.01 4.58 -0.88
CA GLU A 638 25.09 5.42 -1.65
C GLU A 638 24.32 6.43 -0.77
N LYS A 639 24.61 6.50 0.54
CA LYS A 639 23.97 7.43 1.50
C LYS A 639 22.46 7.24 1.61
N CYS A 640 22.00 5.99 1.51
CA CYS A 640 20.66 5.65 1.94
C CYS A 640 20.49 5.95 3.44
N LYS A 641 19.25 6.23 3.88
CA LYS A 641 18.94 6.42 5.31
C LYS A 641 18.57 5.12 6.02
N GLY A 642 18.05 4.15 5.28
CA GLY A 642 17.83 2.80 5.75
C GLY A 642 17.71 1.83 4.58
N ILE A 643 17.65 0.53 4.87
CA ILE A 643 17.51 -0.54 3.89
C ILE A 643 16.90 -1.78 4.53
N THR A 644 16.02 -2.44 3.78
CA THR A 644 15.47 -3.76 4.11
C THR A 644 15.67 -4.68 2.91
N VAL A 645 16.14 -5.90 3.16
CA VAL A 645 16.21 -6.96 2.17
C VAL A 645 15.10 -7.97 2.42
N TYR A 646 14.57 -8.54 1.36
CA TYR A 646 13.61 -9.62 1.46
C TYR A 646 14.00 -10.70 0.46
N ARG A 647 14.45 -11.84 0.95
CA ARG A 647 14.74 -13.01 0.12
C ARG A 647 13.45 -13.80 -0.04
N TYR A 648 13.07 -14.09 -1.29
CA TYR A 648 11.87 -14.88 -1.54
C TYR A 648 11.96 -16.24 -0.82
N GLY A 649 10.94 -16.55 -0.01
CA GLY A 649 10.92 -17.75 0.84
C GLY A 649 11.51 -17.59 2.25
N SER A 650 11.97 -16.38 2.65
CA SER A 650 12.48 -16.15 4.01
C SER A 650 11.37 -16.01 5.08
N LYS A 651 10.09 -15.99 4.70
CA LYS A 651 8.95 -15.97 5.63
C LYS A 651 7.97 -17.08 5.24
N GLU A 652 7.44 -17.79 6.24
CA GLU A 652 6.46 -18.87 6.02
C GLU A 652 5.17 -18.38 5.36
N LYS A 653 4.68 -17.20 5.76
CA LYS A 653 3.53 -16.52 5.16
C LYS A 653 3.98 -15.27 4.43
N GLN A 654 3.66 -15.19 3.14
CA GLN A 654 3.98 -14.05 2.29
C GLN A 654 2.70 -13.26 1.98
N VAL A 655 2.83 -11.98 1.64
CA VAL A 655 1.66 -11.18 1.18
C VAL A 655 1.46 -11.33 -0.32
N LEU A 656 2.54 -11.63 -1.04
CA LEU A 656 2.60 -11.75 -2.49
C LEU A 656 3.19 -13.13 -2.81
N TYR A 657 2.46 -13.92 -3.60
CA TYR A 657 2.84 -15.29 -3.93
C TYR A 657 3.07 -15.45 -5.44
N LEU A 658 4.07 -16.24 -5.78
CA LEU A 658 4.34 -16.78 -7.12
C LEU A 658 4.12 -18.30 -7.09
N GLY A 659 3.48 -18.87 -8.11
CA GLY A 659 3.45 -20.34 -8.31
C GLY A 659 2.85 -21.17 -7.16
N GLU A 660 3.31 -22.43 -7.04
CA GLU A 660 2.78 -23.65 -6.37
C GLU A 660 2.12 -23.57 -4.97
N HIS A 661 2.00 -22.40 -4.34
CA HIS A 661 1.05 -22.18 -3.23
C HIS A 661 -0.42 -22.09 -3.68
N LEU A 662 -0.66 -22.15 -4.98
CA LEU A 662 -1.96 -22.55 -5.55
C LEU A 662 -2.20 -24.03 -5.21
N GLN A 663 -2.60 -24.35 -3.97
CA GLN A 663 -3.23 -25.66 -3.72
C GLN A 663 -4.38 -25.81 -4.72
N GLU A 664 -4.61 -27.04 -5.22
CA GLU A 664 -5.83 -27.45 -5.94
C GLU A 664 -7.11 -27.34 -5.06
N ALA A 665 -7.20 -26.32 -4.21
CA ALA A 665 -8.44 -25.91 -3.59
C ALA A 665 -9.17 -25.05 -4.62
N HIS A 666 -10.22 -25.63 -5.22
CA HIS A 666 -11.21 -24.94 -6.04
C HIS A 666 -11.42 -23.49 -5.57
N THR A 667 -10.81 -22.53 -6.27
CA THR A 667 -10.85 -21.12 -5.88
C THR A 667 -12.24 -20.60 -6.17
N ARG A 668 -13.11 -20.58 -5.16
CA ARG A 668 -14.45 -19.99 -5.28
C ARG A 668 -14.34 -18.48 -5.30
N VAL A 669 -14.24 -17.91 -6.49
CA VAL A 669 -14.42 -16.47 -6.73
C VAL A 669 -15.91 -16.18 -6.65
N HIS A 670 -16.33 -15.30 -5.74
CA HIS A 670 -17.71 -14.81 -5.72
C HIS A 670 -18.04 -14.19 -7.09
N SER A 671 -19.22 -14.43 -7.66
CA SER A 671 -19.58 -14.08 -9.05
C SER A 671 -19.40 -12.59 -9.42
N GLU A 672 -19.25 -11.73 -8.42
CA GLU A 672 -19.05 -10.29 -8.55
C GLU A 672 -17.58 -9.91 -8.86
N TYR A 673 -16.63 -10.84 -8.66
CA TYR A 673 -15.19 -10.63 -8.85
C TYR A 673 -14.58 -11.49 -9.97
N SER A 674 -15.42 -12.21 -10.72
CA SER A 674 -14.97 -13.21 -11.69
C SER A 674 -14.58 -12.64 -13.07
N GLY A 675 -14.62 -11.32 -13.26
CA GLY A 675 -14.29 -10.68 -14.54
C GLY A 675 -15.14 -11.18 -15.72
N GLY A 676 -16.32 -11.74 -15.45
CA GLY A 676 -17.18 -12.36 -16.47
C GLY A 676 -17.01 -13.88 -16.65
N CYS A 677 -16.37 -14.61 -15.72
CA CYS A 677 -16.46 -16.09 -15.66
C CYS A 677 -17.94 -16.47 -15.38
N VAL A 678 -18.57 -17.19 -16.33
CA VAL A 678 -20.01 -17.49 -16.34
C VAL A 678 -20.37 -18.71 -15.46
N SER A 679 -19.39 -19.53 -15.08
CA SER A 679 -19.58 -20.66 -14.15
C SER A 679 -19.09 -20.30 -12.74
N ARG A 680 -19.87 -20.68 -11.71
CA ARG A 680 -19.51 -20.56 -10.28
C ARG A 680 -18.32 -21.42 -9.86
N ASP A 681 -17.88 -22.31 -10.75
CA ASP A 681 -16.62 -23.03 -10.66
C ASP A 681 -15.75 -22.59 -11.83
N CYS A 682 -14.73 -21.78 -11.55
CA CYS A 682 -13.61 -21.65 -12.46
C CYS A 682 -12.58 -22.69 -11.99
N SER A 683 -12.35 -23.74 -12.77
CA SER A 683 -11.20 -24.63 -12.61
C SER A 683 -9.96 -23.85 -13.05
N PHE A 684 -9.09 -23.52 -12.10
CA PHE A 684 -7.78 -22.88 -12.34
C PHE A 684 -6.67 -23.92 -12.27
#